data_AF-A0A1I7PI35-F1
#
_entry.id   AF-A0A1I7PI35-F1
#
_cell.length_a   1.000
_cell.length_b   1.000
_cell.length_c   1.000
_cell.angle_alpha   90.00
_cell.angle_beta   90.00
_cell.angle_gamma   90.00
#
_symmetry.space_group_name_H-M   'P 1'
#
loop_
_entity.id
_entity.type
_entity.pdbx_description
1 polymer ?
#
loop_
_entity_poly.entity_id
_entity_poly.type
_entity_poly.pdbx_seq_one_letter_code
_entity_poly.pdbx_strand_id
1 'polypeptide(L)'
;MTFRSMKRLSLFMLACLAGASALAQTTYTWTGFGTDGLFSNPANWQGGLVPTGNATDRIVIPANPRPFIYFSAPVSVGDITFSGIQNGQYLQAQPETSPSITLHGNVSTTPGSTYWGLFSVPVILAAGNHTYDAGGAADLYHFAALSGSGGITKTGARGLILTETSTYTGGTIINQGTVYAGADNALGTGPVTLNSNGGLSTAYLDGAGYPYVTLSNNFLLGATARFGDFFYQTGPLVLTGTVAPVTGVTAVTVQQAGSQPLAFEGALTDGAAPTSYSFTGGRFYLGGTNTYTGGTVVDDDSQLIFRTAASVPTTGLIKLGGYVGLQDNTMSATTFVSRFNPAFFGGIIGFDDDGAFTGDIDLSAFYDPTNTRLGTLSERAILTGQITPYGNYKFEGSGQLRLQGTHPLTGSAGLDVATLPDSAPLLLVLGQSAANNYSGQTYAVNAGVIFDSAGALSANTTLHPDIAGYFGFTDNSGLSASTLISQLNVGGNIGILGFDASAELNFTTSTPFEYESNVNLGTLSSANGVVFLGSASHAKLTGSLTTQDAGAANYFFTGYRGGSLEVASLLEGNRSVQVGLPSFYPLEQGEITGQVILSNPANTYSGGTELVSGVLTVSNDAALGTGGLTISSGSSPVTLQTGASFTKNILLASGILELSPLSIPTNVSGILSGPGSLAAANPLMLSGANTFSGGVQFKWTEFTVAHNTALGTGGVVLEDGADLIFTTTAPVMGSLLLGTANYDEGTDNSGLYFSAGGSPVVLTINQTEDAYYDGALIENGSVGSLVKTGPAALTIYGSRGFYDTPYTGGTTILAGKLIAGNADALGTGPITLNGGELAASPGVTISNALTLLSGRLGGNGTFAGPISVGTGVTLAPGESPGTLTFAAGLTLGPGARSTSRCNSPPARRALVTTPCWSPAAPSR
;
A
#
# COMPACT_ATOMS: atom_id res chain seq x y z
N MET A 1 64.02 36.94 -30.09
CA MET A 1 64.99 35.84 -29.92
C MET A 1 64.27 34.70 -29.19
N THR A 2 63.53 33.86 -29.92
CA THR A 2 63.93 32.55 -30.50
C THR A 2 63.57 31.36 -29.61
N PHE A 3 62.43 30.76 -29.97
CA PHE A 3 62.04 29.34 -29.86
C PHE A 3 63.22 28.34 -29.76
N ARG A 4 63.20 27.45 -28.76
CA ARG A 4 63.23 25.97 -28.91
C ARG A 4 63.47 25.26 -27.56
N SER A 5 62.73 24.15 -27.38
CA SER A 5 62.93 23.04 -26.44
C SER A 5 62.24 23.11 -25.06
N MET A 6 60.97 22.74 -25.04
CA MET A 6 60.37 21.87 -24.00
C MET A 6 59.05 21.31 -24.56
N LYS A 7 59.17 20.45 -25.57
CA LYS A 7 58.07 19.63 -26.13
C LYS A 7 58.43 18.13 -26.13
N ARG A 8 59.31 17.71 -25.21
CA ARG A 8 59.81 16.32 -25.10
C ARG A 8 59.91 15.79 -23.67
N LEU A 9 59.14 16.34 -22.73
CA LEU A 9 59.08 15.83 -21.35
C LEU A 9 57.68 15.37 -20.91
N SER A 10 56.78 15.14 -21.88
CA SER A 10 55.40 14.67 -21.64
C SER A 10 55.14 13.27 -22.23
N LEU A 11 56.18 12.62 -22.77
CA LEU A 11 56.06 11.33 -23.47
C LEU A 11 56.86 10.17 -22.82
N PHE A 12 57.55 10.42 -21.69
CA PHE A 12 58.35 9.39 -21.00
C PHE A 12 57.88 9.04 -19.58
N MET A 13 56.84 9.70 -19.04
CA MET A 13 56.18 9.29 -17.79
C MET A 13 54.83 8.59 -18.00
N LEU A 14 54.36 8.46 -19.25
CA LEU A 14 53.10 7.77 -19.58
C LEU A 14 53.31 6.31 -20.07
N ALA A 15 54.55 5.81 -20.07
CA ALA A 15 54.88 4.47 -20.58
C ALA A 15 55.46 3.51 -19.52
N CYS A 16 55.56 3.91 -18.24
CA CYS A 16 56.09 3.05 -17.18
C CYS A 16 55.04 2.55 -16.17
N LEU A 17 53.75 2.81 -16.40
CA LEU A 17 52.62 2.25 -15.63
C LEU A 17 51.65 1.40 -16.49
N ALA A 18 52.05 1.03 -17.70
CA ALA A 18 51.35 0.07 -18.56
C ALA A 18 52.27 -1.11 -18.85
N GLY A 19 52.71 -1.77 -17.77
CA GLY A 19 53.68 -2.86 -17.81
C GLY A 19 53.46 -3.91 -16.74
N ALA A 20 52.24 -4.03 -16.22
CA ALA A 20 51.78 -5.34 -15.75
C ALA A 20 51.21 -6.02 -16.99
N SER A 21 52.01 -6.86 -17.65
CA SER A 21 51.47 -7.86 -18.56
C SER A 21 50.33 -8.56 -17.82
N ALA A 22 49.09 -8.40 -18.29
CA ALA A 22 47.98 -9.20 -17.79
C ALA A 22 48.45 -10.65 -17.86
N LEU A 23 48.63 -11.30 -16.70
CA LEU A 23 48.94 -12.72 -16.67
C LEU A 23 47.85 -13.40 -17.49
N ALA A 24 48.24 -14.24 -18.45
CA ALA A 24 47.27 -14.93 -19.29
C ALA A 24 46.31 -15.70 -18.39
N GLN A 25 45.04 -15.29 -18.38
CA GLN A 25 44.03 -15.99 -17.61
C GLN A 25 43.80 -17.38 -18.20
N THR A 26 43.64 -18.36 -17.33
CA THR A 26 43.26 -19.71 -17.73
C THR A 26 41.75 -19.84 -17.58
N THR A 27 41.04 -20.14 -18.66
CA THR A 27 39.57 -20.26 -18.66
C THR A 27 39.13 -21.66 -18.26
N TYR A 28 38.23 -21.73 -17.29
CA TYR A 28 37.56 -22.95 -16.83
C TYR A 28 36.05 -22.79 -17.03
N THR A 29 35.45 -23.70 -17.81
CA THR A 29 34.02 -23.66 -18.13
C THR A 29 33.26 -24.68 -17.29
N TRP A 30 32.30 -24.21 -16.51
CA TRP A 30 31.36 -25.07 -15.78
C TRP A 30 30.42 -25.76 -16.76
N THR A 31 30.21 -27.06 -16.60
CA THR A 31 29.26 -27.85 -17.41
C THR A 31 28.10 -28.39 -16.60
N GLY A 32 28.29 -28.64 -15.29
CA GLY A 32 27.26 -29.17 -14.40
C GLY A 32 26.79 -30.59 -14.77
N PHE A 33 27.57 -31.38 -15.51
CA PHE A 33 27.20 -32.73 -15.94
C PHE A 33 27.60 -33.85 -14.98
N GLY A 34 28.29 -33.55 -13.87
CA GLY A 34 28.66 -34.53 -12.85
C GLY A 34 27.45 -35.06 -12.07
N THR A 35 27.70 -36.03 -11.17
CA THR A 35 26.65 -36.64 -10.34
C THR A 35 26.21 -35.75 -9.18
N ASP A 36 27.02 -34.76 -8.78
CA ASP A 36 26.76 -33.74 -7.76
C ASP A 36 26.91 -32.30 -8.33
N GLY A 37 26.63 -31.27 -7.53
CA GLY A 37 26.85 -29.87 -7.89
C GLY A 37 28.14 -29.28 -7.30
N LEU A 38 29.09 -30.11 -6.87
CA LEU A 38 30.26 -29.64 -6.12
C LEU A 38 31.28 -28.97 -7.05
N PHE A 39 31.76 -27.80 -6.66
CA PHE A 39 32.79 -27.03 -7.38
C PHE A 39 34.10 -27.83 -7.52
N SER A 40 34.42 -28.67 -6.53
CA SER A 40 35.64 -29.49 -6.50
C SER A 40 35.57 -30.75 -7.36
N ASN A 41 34.41 -31.13 -7.89
CA ASN A 41 34.25 -32.36 -8.69
C ASN A 41 34.72 -32.13 -10.14
N PRO A 42 35.77 -32.82 -10.62
CA PRO A 42 36.24 -32.72 -12.01
C PRO A 42 35.16 -32.97 -13.06
N ALA A 43 34.17 -33.84 -12.78
CA ALA A 43 33.11 -34.18 -13.73
C ALA A 43 32.18 -32.99 -14.06
N ASN A 44 32.18 -31.94 -13.23
CA ASN A 44 31.40 -30.73 -13.46
C ASN A 44 32.10 -29.68 -14.34
N TRP A 45 33.34 -29.95 -14.77
CA TRP A 45 34.15 -29.03 -15.55
C TRP A 45 34.45 -29.54 -16.95
N GLN A 46 34.50 -28.63 -17.92
CA GLN A 46 34.86 -28.96 -19.29
C GLN A 46 36.27 -29.57 -19.32
N GLY A 47 36.40 -30.78 -19.87
CA GLY A 47 37.67 -31.50 -19.94
C GLY A 47 38.19 -32.05 -18.61
N GLY A 48 37.39 -32.03 -17.53
CA GLY A 48 37.80 -32.54 -16.23
C GLY A 48 38.76 -31.63 -15.46
N LEU A 49 38.91 -30.37 -15.88
CA LEU A 49 39.86 -29.42 -15.31
C LEU A 49 39.17 -28.58 -14.23
N VAL A 50 39.42 -28.91 -12.97
CA VAL A 50 38.98 -28.08 -11.83
C VAL A 50 39.86 -26.82 -11.76
N PRO A 51 39.30 -25.63 -11.52
CA PRO A 51 40.07 -24.42 -11.29
C PRO A 51 41.15 -24.62 -10.22
N THR A 52 42.34 -24.08 -10.47
CA THR A 52 43.50 -24.23 -9.58
C THR A 52 43.41 -23.43 -8.29
N GLY A 53 42.44 -22.53 -8.17
CA GLY A 53 42.21 -21.72 -6.99
C GLY A 53 43.14 -20.50 -6.93
N ASN A 54 43.43 -19.84 -8.06
CA ASN A 54 44.32 -18.66 -8.06
C ASN A 54 43.78 -17.46 -8.86
N ALA A 55 44.48 -16.32 -8.74
CA ALA A 55 44.11 -15.05 -9.35
C ALA A 55 44.04 -15.01 -10.88
N THR A 56 44.56 -16.03 -11.58
CA THR A 56 44.52 -16.13 -13.05
C THR A 56 43.40 -17.04 -13.55
N ASP A 57 42.65 -17.69 -12.66
CA ASP A 57 41.56 -18.58 -13.04
C ASP A 57 40.33 -17.75 -13.46
N ARG A 58 39.92 -17.88 -14.73
CA ARG A 58 38.68 -17.30 -15.24
C ARG A 58 37.60 -18.37 -15.30
N ILE A 59 36.58 -18.21 -14.46
CA ILE A 59 35.44 -19.12 -14.39
C ILE A 59 34.34 -18.61 -15.33
N VAL A 60 33.88 -19.49 -16.22
CA VAL A 60 32.75 -19.21 -17.11
C VAL A 60 31.62 -20.18 -16.78
N ILE A 61 30.45 -19.62 -16.45
CA ILE A 61 29.25 -20.36 -16.08
C ILE A 61 28.20 -20.17 -17.19
N PRO A 62 28.15 -21.07 -18.18
CA PRO A 62 27.11 -21.06 -19.21
C PRO A 62 25.80 -21.69 -18.70
N ALA A 63 24.79 -21.74 -19.56
CA ALA A 63 23.56 -22.48 -19.28
C ALA A 63 23.90 -23.96 -19.10
N ASN A 64 23.36 -24.54 -18.03
CA ASN A 64 23.71 -25.89 -17.63
C ASN A 64 22.51 -26.55 -16.91
N PRO A 65 22.48 -27.89 -16.82
CA PRO A 65 21.35 -28.60 -16.21
C PRO A 65 21.31 -28.49 -14.68
N ARG A 66 22.34 -27.92 -14.02
CA ARG A 66 22.49 -27.88 -12.56
C ARG A 66 22.78 -26.45 -12.08
N PRO A 67 21.74 -25.64 -11.82
CA PRO A 67 21.89 -24.22 -11.53
C PRO A 67 22.63 -23.92 -10.22
N PHE A 68 22.76 -24.89 -9.30
CA PHE A 68 23.44 -24.73 -8.01
C PHE A 68 24.87 -25.27 -8.06
N ILE A 69 25.84 -24.40 -7.77
CA ILE A 69 27.27 -24.69 -7.66
C ILE A 69 27.66 -24.60 -6.19
N TYR A 70 27.98 -25.75 -5.58
CA TYR A 70 28.26 -25.86 -4.16
C TYR A 70 29.75 -25.79 -3.85
N PHE A 71 30.13 -24.90 -2.93
CA PHE A 71 31.47 -24.78 -2.38
C PHE A 71 31.52 -25.48 -1.03
N SER A 72 32.51 -26.35 -0.83
CA SER A 72 32.74 -27.06 0.44
C SER A 72 33.91 -26.50 1.24
N ALA A 73 34.70 -25.61 0.64
CA ALA A 73 35.89 -24.98 1.21
C ALA A 73 36.13 -23.62 0.54
N PRO A 74 36.93 -22.72 1.16
CA PRO A 74 37.32 -21.47 0.52
C PRO A 74 38.08 -21.68 -0.80
N VAL A 75 37.80 -20.81 -1.78
CA VAL A 75 38.47 -20.81 -3.09
C VAL A 75 38.95 -19.41 -3.46
N SER A 76 40.00 -19.32 -4.28
CA SER A 76 40.46 -18.06 -4.88
C SER A 76 40.27 -18.12 -6.39
N VAL A 77 39.79 -17.04 -6.99
CA VAL A 77 39.42 -16.97 -8.40
C VAL A 77 39.83 -15.63 -9.00
N GLY A 78 40.17 -15.63 -10.29
CA GLY A 78 40.41 -14.42 -11.08
C GLY A 78 39.07 -13.78 -11.48
N ASP A 79 38.53 -14.16 -12.63
CA ASP A 79 37.28 -13.62 -13.16
C ASP A 79 36.13 -14.62 -13.01
N ILE A 80 34.90 -14.11 -12.87
CA ILE A 80 33.66 -14.90 -12.95
C ILE A 80 32.78 -14.30 -14.07
N THR A 81 32.38 -15.13 -15.02
CA THR A 81 31.49 -14.73 -16.13
C THR A 81 30.25 -15.61 -16.16
N PHE A 82 29.06 -15.02 -16.05
CA PHE A 82 27.79 -15.71 -16.26
C PHE A 82 27.36 -15.54 -17.73
N SER A 83 27.14 -16.65 -18.43
CA SER A 83 26.86 -16.68 -19.88
C SER A 83 25.68 -17.54 -20.31
N GLY A 84 24.87 -18.03 -19.35
CA GLY A 84 23.72 -18.88 -19.63
C GLY A 84 22.42 -18.14 -19.96
N ILE A 85 21.53 -18.83 -20.70
CA ILE A 85 20.19 -18.38 -21.14
C ILE A 85 19.01 -19.15 -20.52
N GLN A 86 19.26 -20.11 -19.62
CA GLN A 86 18.23 -20.90 -18.93
C GLN A 86 18.61 -21.15 -17.45
N ASN A 87 17.67 -20.91 -16.53
CA ASN A 87 17.75 -21.05 -15.07
C ASN A 87 18.79 -20.14 -14.36
N GLY A 88 18.41 -19.50 -13.25
CA GLY A 88 19.33 -18.69 -12.43
C GLY A 88 20.54 -19.50 -11.96
N GLN A 89 21.72 -18.89 -11.82
CA GLN A 89 22.96 -19.58 -11.43
C GLN A 89 23.36 -19.18 -10.02
N TYR A 90 23.43 -20.16 -9.12
CA TYR A 90 23.59 -19.97 -7.68
C TYR A 90 24.94 -20.51 -7.22
N LEU A 91 25.82 -19.62 -6.75
CA LEU A 91 27.05 -19.96 -6.05
C LEU A 91 26.70 -20.10 -4.55
N GLN A 92 26.65 -21.34 -4.05
CA GLN A 92 26.11 -21.67 -2.73
C GLN A 92 27.11 -22.41 -1.83
N ALA A 93 26.95 -22.24 -0.52
CA ALA A 93 27.66 -23.06 0.44
C ALA A 93 27.06 -24.47 0.45
N GLN A 94 27.91 -25.50 0.55
CA GLN A 94 27.44 -26.83 0.87
C GLN A 94 26.86 -26.81 2.30
N PRO A 95 25.77 -27.57 2.59
CA PRO A 95 25.24 -27.69 3.96
C PRO A 95 26.34 -28.00 4.98
N GLU A 96 26.25 -27.35 6.16
CA GLU A 96 27.21 -27.49 7.28
C GLU A 96 28.65 -27.02 6.98
N THR A 97 28.86 -26.21 5.94
CA THR A 97 30.17 -25.62 5.63
C THR A 97 30.11 -24.09 5.62
N SER A 98 31.26 -23.43 5.76
CA SER A 98 31.40 -21.96 5.70
C SER A 98 32.47 -21.54 4.70
N PRO A 99 32.28 -21.84 3.40
CA PRO A 99 33.23 -21.45 2.35
C PRO A 99 33.22 -19.93 2.12
N SER A 100 34.24 -19.44 1.42
CA SER A 100 34.28 -18.09 0.87
C SER A 100 34.93 -18.09 -0.50
N ILE A 101 34.63 -17.07 -1.31
CA ILE A 101 35.30 -16.85 -2.60
C ILE A 101 36.20 -15.62 -2.46
N THR A 102 37.51 -15.80 -2.60
CA THR A 102 38.44 -14.67 -2.74
C THR A 102 38.52 -14.27 -4.21
N LEU A 103 37.98 -13.11 -4.56
CA LEU A 103 37.92 -12.60 -5.93
C LEU A 103 39.11 -11.67 -6.20
N HIS A 104 39.89 -11.98 -7.25
CA HIS A 104 41.03 -11.15 -7.69
C HIS A 104 40.74 -10.33 -8.94
N GLY A 105 39.73 -10.71 -9.73
CA GLY A 105 39.37 -10.10 -11.00
C GLY A 105 37.93 -9.61 -11.02
N ASN A 106 37.25 -9.74 -12.15
CA ASN A 106 35.98 -9.09 -12.44
C ASN A 106 34.79 -10.07 -12.44
N VAL A 107 33.58 -9.55 -12.23
CA VAL A 107 32.32 -10.28 -12.39
C VAL A 107 31.55 -9.68 -13.56
N SER A 108 31.05 -10.51 -14.47
CA SER A 108 30.30 -10.04 -15.65
C SER A 108 29.16 -10.96 -16.07
N THR A 109 28.13 -10.37 -16.67
CA THR A 109 27.07 -11.09 -17.40
C THR A 109 27.19 -10.80 -18.90
N THR A 110 27.02 -11.82 -19.76
CA THR A 110 27.13 -11.61 -21.22
C THR A 110 25.80 -11.17 -21.86
N PRO A 111 25.83 -10.36 -22.94
CA PRO A 111 24.65 -10.01 -23.73
C PRO A 111 23.85 -11.25 -24.16
N GLY A 112 22.53 -11.24 -23.94
CA GLY A 112 21.62 -12.36 -24.25
C GLY A 112 21.33 -13.30 -23.07
N SER A 113 22.03 -13.16 -21.94
CA SER A 113 21.67 -13.85 -20.69
C SER A 113 20.39 -13.27 -20.10
N THR A 114 19.34 -14.07 -19.96
CA THR A 114 18.00 -13.69 -19.46
C THR A 114 17.79 -13.91 -17.96
N TYR A 115 18.78 -14.42 -17.22
CA TYR A 115 18.64 -14.81 -15.82
C TYR A 115 19.85 -14.40 -14.97
N TRP A 116 19.62 -14.24 -13.67
CA TRP A 116 20.51 -13.58 -12.71
C TRP A 116 21.74 -14.41 -12.32
N GLY A 117 22.85 -13.73 -12.03
CA GLY A 117 24.04 -14.32 -11.40
C GLY A 117 23.99 -14.09 -9.89
N LEU A 118 24.10 -15.14 -9.08
CA LEU A 118 23.77 -15.08 -7.65
C LEU A 118 24.87 -15.67 -6.77
N PHE A 119 25.31 -14.88 -5.79
CA PHE A 119 26.27 -15.25 -4.77
C PHE A 119 25.56 -15.41 -3.42
N SER A 120 25.43 -16.65 -2.92
CA SER A 120 24.98 -16.98 -1.56
C SER A 120 26.15 -17.41 -0.66
N VAL A 121 27.38 -17.13 -1.09
CA VAL A 121 28.62 -17.40 -0.36
C VAL A 121 29.34 -16.08 -0.17
N PRO A 122 29.92 -15.80 1.03
CA PRO A 122 30.69 -14.58 1.25
C PRO A 122 31.82 -14.42 0.22
N VAL A 123 31.98 -13.20 -0.30
CA VAL A 123 33.05 -12.87 -1.25
C VAL A 123 34.05 -11.92 -0.59
N ILE A 124 35.32 -12.26 -0.67
CA ILE A 124 36.45 -11.45 -0.20
C ILE A 124 37.08 -10.78 -1.43
N LEU A 125 36.94 -9.47 -1.55
CA LEU A 125 37.54 -8.65 -2.59
C LEU A 125 39.04 -8.45 -2.28
N ALA A 126 39.90 -9.02 -3.13
CA ALA A 126 41.34 -8.85 -3.02
C ALA A 126 41.76 -7.38 -3.26
N ALA A 127 43.00 -7.02 -2.96
CA ALA A 127 43.47 -5.66 -3.21
C ALA A 127 43.36 -5.30 -4.71
N GLY A 128 42.72 -4.16 -5.00
CA GLY A 128 42.43 -3.74 -6.37
C GLY A 128 41.01 -3.22 -6.50
N ASN A 129 40.57 -3.02 -7.74
CA ASN A 129 39.21 -2.58 -8.03
C ASN A 129 38.58 -3.58 -9.01
N HIS A 130 37.44 -4.14 -8.62
CA HIS A 130 36.77 -5.23 -9.29
C HIS A 130 35.58 -4.70 -10.09
N THR A 131 35.58 -4.90 -11.40
CA THR A 131 34.47 -4.49 -12.25
C THR A 131 33.34 -5.49 -12.12
N TYR A 132 32.16 -5.00 -11.78
CA TYR A 132 30.90 -5.71 -11.82
C TYR A 132 30.11 -5.20 -13.03
N ASP A 133 30.20 -5.92 -14.14
CA ASP A 133 29.52 -5.58 -15.39
C ASP A 133 28.20 -6.34 -15.52
N ALA A 134 27.10 -5.65 -15.20
CA ALA A 134 25.74 -6.15 -15.40
C ALA A 134 25.21 -5.65 -16.77
N GLY A 135 25.97 -5.95 -17.84
CA GLY A 135 25.68 -5.53 -19.21
C GLY A 135 24.73 -6.45 -19.98
N GLY A 136 24.45 -7.65 -19.46
CA GLY A 136 23.48 -8.61 -20.00
C GLY A 136 22.01 -8.20 -19.78
N ALA A 137 21.06 -9.15 -19.94
CA ALA A 137 19.63 -8.87 -19.69
C ALA A 137 19.18 -9.12 -18.24
N ALA A 138 20.11 -9.45 -17.32
CA ALA A 138 19.82 -9.76 -15.93
C ALA A 138 20.79 -9.11 -14.93
N ASP A 139 20.29 -8.95 -13.70
CA ASP A 139 21.01 -8.34 -12.57
C ASP A 139 22.00 -9.31 -11.90
N LEU A 140 22.90 -8.77 -11.09
CA LEU A 140 23.84 -9.52 -10.24
C LEU A 140 23.41 -9.41 -8.78
N TYR A 141 23.37 -10.54 -8.06
CA TYR A 141 22.91 -10.62 -6.68
C TYR A 141 24.00 -11.12 -5.74
N HIS A 142 24.20 -10.41 -4.63
CA HIS A 142 24.92 -10.90 -3.46
C HIS A 142 23.93 -11.03 -2.30
N PHE A 143 23.60 -12.28 -1.97
CA PHE A 143 22.85 -12.68 -0.77
C PHE A 143 23.77 -13.04 0.41
N ALA A 144 25.06 -12.72 0.29
CA ALA A 144 26.07 -12.92 1.31
C ALA A 144 27.00 -11.71 1.35
N ALA A 145 27.56 -11.43 2.53
CA ALA A 145 28.40 -10.27 2.78
C ALA A 145 29.65 -10.20 1.87
N LEU A 146 30.00 -8.98 1.47
CA LEU A 146 31.27 -8.66 0.82
C LEU A 146 32.28 -8.16 1.87
N SER A 147 33.54 -8.56 1.75
CA SER A 147 34.63 -8.12 2.65
C SER A 147 35.94 -7.93 1.89
N GLY A 148 37.01 -7.49 2.57
CA GLY A 148 38.35 -7.35 1.98
C GLY A 148 38.78 -5.91 1.73
N SER A 149 39.90 -5.73 1.03
CA SER A 149 40.49 -4.40 0.77
C SER A 149 40.18 -3.85 -0.62
N GLY A 150 39.60 -4.68 -1.49
CA GLY A 150 39.23 -4.29 -2.84
C GLY A 150 38.02 -3.35 -2.89
N GLY A 151 37.91 -2.63 -4.00
CA GLY A 151 36.76 -1.80 -4.35
C GLY A 151 35.91 -2.43 -5.47
N ILE A 152 34.72 -1.88 -5.68
CA ILE A 152 33.78 -2.30 -6.73
C ILE A 152 33.65 -1.18 -7.76
N THR A 153 33.64 -1.52 -9.05
CA THR A 153 33.18 -0.64 -10.13
C THR A 153 31.99 -1.25 -10.84
N LYS A 154 30.81 -0.68 -10.62
CA LYS A 154 29.57 -1.09 -11.26
C LYS A 154 29.42 -0.45 -12.65
N THR A 155 29.25 -1.28 -13.67
CA THR A 155 28.92 -0.88 -15.04
C THR A 155 27.82 -1.78 -15.62
N GLY A 156 27.39 -1.52 -16.86
CA GLY A 156 26.25 -2.19 -17.47
C GLY A 156 24.91 -1.68 -16.97
N ALA A 157 23.85 -1.85 -17.77
CA ALA A 157 22.55 -1.23 -17.55
C ALA A 157 21.73 -1.88 -16.40
N ARG A 158 21.99 -3.14 -16.07
CA ARG A 158 21.23 -3.91 -15.06
C ARG A 158 21.70 -3.64 -13.64
N GLY A 159 20.99 -4.19 -12.66
CA GLY A 159 21.22 -4.03 -11.24
C GLY A 159 22.43 -4.79 -10.69
N LEU A 160 23.01 -4.25 -9.61
CA LEU A 160 23.81 -5.02 -8.65
C LEU A 160 23.12 -4.93 -7.28
N ILE A 161 22.62 -6.05 -6.78
CA ILE A 161 21.85 -6.15 -5.54
C ILE A 161 22.78 -6.70 -4.45
N LEU A 162 22.95 -5.93 -3.37
CA LEU A 162 23.77 -6.30 -2.21
C LEU A 162 22.84 -6.34 -0.98
N THR A 163 22.45 -7.54 -0.55
CA THR A 163 21.42 -7.67 0.51
C THR A 163 21.99 -7.66 1.92
N GLU A 164 23.29 -7.94 2.07
CA GLU A 164 23.93 -8.14 3.37
C GLU A 164 24.87 -6.99 3.77
N THR A 165 25.01 -6.81 5.08
CA THR A 165 26.02 -5.90 5.66
C THR A 165 27.41 -6.29 5.18
N SER A 166 28.16 -5.35 4.62
CA SER A 166 29.47 -5.59 4.01
C SER A 166 30.57 -4.79 4.69
N THR A 167 31.82 -5.26 4.61
CA THR A 167 32.97 -4.68 5.33
C THR A 167 34.15 -4.29 4.43
N TYR A 168 34.01 -4.40 3.11
CA TYR A 168 35.10 -4.05 2.19
C TYR A 168 35.44 -2.55 2.26
N THR A 169 36.73 -2.23 2.12
CA THR A 169 37.24 -0.86 2.39
C THR A 169 37.63 -0.09 1.12
N GLY A 170 37.74 -0.76 -0.04
CA GLY A 170 38.22 -0.13 -1.28
C GLY A 170 37.23 0.84 -1.94
N GLY A 171 35.99 0.90 -1.45
CA GLY A 171 34.94 1.80 -1.96
C GLY A 171 34.18 1.26 -3.18
N THR A 172 33.18 2.01 -3.63
CA THR A 172 32.27 1.60 -4.70
C THR A 172 32.06 2.73 -5.70
N ILE A 173 32.38 2.49 -6.98
CA ILE A 173 32.19 3.43 -8.08
C ILE A 173 31.03 2.93 -8.96
N ILE A 174 29.99 3.75 -9.13
CA ILE A 174 28.80 3.41 -9.91
C ILE A 174 28.80 4.23 -11.19
N ASN A 175 29.21 3.61 -12.30
CA ASN A 175 29.31 4.25 -13.60
C ASN A 175 28.03 4.13 -14.43
N GLN A 176 27.30 3.01 -14.30
CA GLN A 176 26.08 2.74 -15.06
C GLN A 176 25.17 1.73 -14.32
N GLY A 177 23.87 1.86 -14.52
CA GLY A 177 22.86 1.02 -13.88
C GLY A 177 22.72 1.33 -12.39
N THR A 178 21.92 0.55 -11.68
CA THR A 178 21.60 0.80 -10.26
C THR A 178 22.32 -0.19 -9.36
N VAL A 179 22.86 0.27 -8.24
CA VAL A 179 23.19 -0.60 -7.09
C VAL A 179 22.02 -0.56 -6.11
N TYR A 180 21.55 -1.73 -5.66
CA TYR A 180 20.49 -1.86 -4.67
C TYR A 180 21.09 -2.33 -3.35
N ALA A 181 20.94 -1.54 -2.29
CA ALA A 181 21.38 -1.88 -0.94
C ALA A 181 20.20 -2.46 -0.14
N GLY A 182 20.33 -3.69 0.35
CA GLY A 182 19.31 -4.36 1.17
C GLY A 182 19.58 -4.31 2.68
N ALA A 183 20.75 -3.80 3.10
CA ALA A 183 21.12 -3.68 4.51
C ALA A 183 21.97 -2.43 4.75
N ASP A 184 22.02 -2.02 6.02
CA ASP A 184 22.96 -1.01 6.49
C ASP A 184 24.40 -1.42 6.16
N ASN A 185 25.20 -0.48 5.67
CA ASN A 185 26.58 -0.72 5.21
C ASN A 185 26.72 -1.81 4.12
N ALA A 186 25.69 -2.10 3.32
CA ALA A 186 25.81 -3.01 2.17
C ALA A 186 26.89 -2.58 1.16
N LEU A 187 27.23 -1.28 1.13
CA LEU A 187 28.28 -0.71 0.28
C LEU A 187 29.69 -0.73 0.92
N GLY A 188 29.89 -1.53 1.98
CA GLY A 188 31.16 -1.57 2.70
C GLY A 188 31.43 -0.28 3.48
N THR A 189 32.70 -0.04 3.81
CA THR A 189 33.13 1.13 4.63
C THR A 189 33.91 2.18 3.83
N GLY A 190 34.28 1.86 2.58
CA GLY A 190 34.97 2.80 1.69
C GLY A 190 34.05 3.88 1.11
N PRO A 191 34.60 4.89 0.42
CA PRO A 191 33.80 5.94 -0.22
C PRO A 191 32.96 5.38 -1.39
N VAL A 192 31.82 6.02 -1.66
CA VAL A 192 30.95 5.69 -2.79
C VAL A 192 30.98 6.84 -3.80
N THR A 193 31.29 6.56 -5.07
CA THR A 193 31.22 7.54 -6.17
C THR A 193 30.05 7.19 -7.08
N LEU A 194 29.06 8.08 -7.17
CA LEU A 194 27.89 7.94 -8.02
C LEU A 194 28.03 8.87 -9.23
N ASN A 195 28.45 8.32 -10.38
CA ASN A 195 28.63 9.11 -11.61
C ASN A 195 27.30 9.33 -12.33
N SER A 196 27.27 10.23 -13.33
CA SER A 196 26.05 10.72 -13.99
C SER A 196 25.09 9.67 -14.57
N ASN A 197 25.55 8.45 -14.83
CA ASN A 197 24.75 7.36 -15.37
C ASN A 197 24.50 6.23 -14.36
N GLY A 198 25.04 6.36 -13.14
CA GLY A 198 24.80 5.43 -12.04
C GLY A 198 23.52 5.77 -11.28
N GLY A 199 22.91 4.75 -10.68
CA GLY A 199 21.81 4.85 -9.73
C GLY A 199 22.14 4.16 -8.41
N LEU A 200 21.54 4.63 -7.32
CA LEU A 200 21.59 3.98 -6.02
C LEU A 200 20.17 3.88 -5.45
N SER A 201 19.78 2.68 -5.03
CA SER A 201 18.46 2.43 -4.47
C SER A 201 18.53 1.45 -3.30
N THR A 202 17.43 1.30 -2.58
CA THR A 202 17.23 0.22 -1.62
C THR A 202 16.72 -1.03 -2.33
N ALA A 203 17.07 -2.22 -1.84
CA ALA A 203 16.62 -3.49 -2.41
C ALA A 203 15.27 -3.91 -1.81
N TYR A 204 14.34 -4.38 -2.65
CA TYR A 204 13.18 -5.12 -2.18
C TYR A 204 13.60 -6.55 -1.83
N LEU A 205 13.35 -6.96 -0.58
CA LEU A 205 13.55 -8.33 -0.11
C LEU A 205 12.17 -8.95 0.12
N ASP A 206 11.86 -10.01 -0.62
CA ASP A 206 10.56 -10.69 -0.59
C ASP A 206 10.18 -11.07 0.85
N GLY A 207 8.93 -10.82 1.24
CA GLY A 207 8.38 -11.13 2.58
C GLY A 207 8.76 -10.20 3.75
N ALA A 208 9.76 -9.30 3.62
CA ALA A 208 10.24 -8.46 4.74
C ALA A 208 9.80 -6.98 4.68
N GLY A 209 9.05 -6.58 3.64
CA GLY A 209 8.75 -5.18 3.36
C GLY A 209 9.94 -4.39 2.82
N TYR A 210 9.78 -3.08 2.65
CA TYR A 210 10.83 -2.21 2.12
C TYR A 210 11.79 -1.78 3.23
N PRO A 211 13.09 -2.16 3.19
CA PRO A 211 14.01 -1.85 4.28
C PRO A 211 14.32 -0.34 4.33
N TYR A 212 14.34 0.19 5.55
CA TYR A 212 14.97 1.47 5.85
C TYR A 212 16.48 1.27 5.88
N VAL A 213 17.23 1.87 4.95
CA VAL A 213 18.67 1.62 4.80
C VAL A 213 19.48 2.87 5.15
N THR A 214 20.46 2.70 6.02
CA THR A 214 21.44 3.72 6.40
C THR A 214 22.83 3.37 5.88
N LEU A 215 23.39 4.25 5.05
CA LEU A 215 24.73 4.11 4.48
C LEU A 215 25.67 5.15 5.09
N SER A 216 26.69 4.67 5.80
CA SER A 216 27.68 5.52 6.49
C SER A 216 28.86 5.94 5.63
N ASN A 217 28.84 5.59 4.33
CA ASN A 217 29.90 5.91 3.39
C ASN A 217 29.98 7.43 3.15
N ASN A 218 31.18 7.92 2.85
CA ASN A 218 31.31 9.24 2.22
C ASN A 218 30.92 9.12 0.74
N PHE A 219 30.19 10.10 0.21
CA PHE A 219 29.67 10.08 -1.15
C PHE A 219 30.29 11.18 -2.03
N LEU A 220 30.67 10.79 -3.26
CA LEU A 220 31.06 11.68 -4.34
C LEU A 220 30.00 11.62 -5.44
N LEU A 221 29.34 12.74 -5.74
CA LEU A 221 28.24 12.81 -6.71
C LEU A 221 28.68 13.44 -8.03
N GLY A 222 28.35 12.79 -9.14
CA GLY A 222 28.48 13.36 -10.48
C GLY A 222 27.51 14.51 -10.72
N ALA A 223 27.49 15.04 -11.95
CA ALA A 223 26.59 16.14 -12.31
C ALA A 223 25.09 15.77 -12.16
N THR A 224 24.76 14.48 -12.27
CA THR A 224 23.43 13.94 -11.97
C THR A 224 23.58 12.70 -11.12
N ALA A 225 23.02 12.70 -9.91
CA ALA A 225 23.01 11.56 -9.02
C ALA A 225 21.58 11.01 -8.95
N ARG A 226 21.37 9.77 -9.42
CA ARG A 226 20.05 9.15 -9.43
C ARG A 226 19.86 8.27 -8.20
N PHE A 227 18.75 8.47 -7.51
CA PHE A 227 18.35 7.71 -6.35
C PHE A 227 16.97 7.09 -6.56
N GLY A 228 16.72 5.94 -5.94
CA GLY A 228 15.49 5.19 -6.11
C GLY A 228 15.40 4.46 -7.45
N ASP A 229 14.23 3.93 -7.76
CA ASP A 229 13.94 3.20 -9.00
C ASP A 229 12.53 3.52 -9.52
N PHE A 230 12.37 3.51 -10.85
CA PHE A 230 11.09 3.66 -11.54
C PHE A 230 10.36 2.32 -11.74
N PHE A 231 11.04 1.19 -11.63
CA PHE A 231 10.50 -0.13 -11.97
C PHE A 231 10.23 -1.04 -10.76
N TYR A 232 10.84 -0.74 -9.62
CA TYR A 232 10.65 -1.48 -8.37
C TYR A 232 10.24 -0.52 -7.26
N GLN A 233 9.34 -0.96 -6.39
CA GLN A 233 9.05 -0.21 -5.16
C GLN A 233 10.30 -0.24 -4.28
N THR A 234 10.61 0.91 -3.67
CA THR A 234 11.82 1.14 -2.88
C THR A 234 11.44 1.42 -1.43
N GLY A 235 12.41 1.31 -0.52
CA GLY A 235 12.36 1.78 0.87
C GLY A 235 13.15 3.09 1.09
N PRO A 236 12.94 3.79 2.21
CA PRO A 236 13.69 5.01 2.56
C PRO A 236 15.20 4.79 2.58
N LEU A 237 15.97 5.79 2.13
CA LEU A 237 17.43 5.76 2.10
C LEU A 237 18.02 6.93 2.90
N VAL A 238 18.99 6.65 3.78
CA VAL A 238 19.69 7.63 4.60
C VAL A 238 21.19 7.58 4.34
N LEU A 239 21.79 8.73 4.03
CA LEU A 239 23.22 8.90 3.87
C LEU A 239 23.78 9.71 5.04
N THR A 240 24.62 9.11 5.89
CA THR A 240 25.15 9.79 7.09
C THR A 240 26.59 10.30 6.91
N GLY A 241 27.33 9.78 5.93
CA GLY A 241 28.66 10.29 5.59
C GLY A 241 28.61 11.58 4.78
N THR A 242 29.76 12.26 4.67
CA THR A 242 29.87 13.53 3.95
C THR A 242 29.57 13.34 2.46
N VAL A 243 28.84 14.28 1.86
CA VAL A 243 28.51 14.30 0.43
C VAL A 243 29.19 15.48 -0.24
N ALA A 244 29.96 15.20 -1.28
CA ALA A 244 30.67 16.20 -2.08
C ALA A 244 30.48 15.93 -3.58
N PRO A 245 30.65 16.91 -4.47
CA PRO A 245 30.69 16.66 -5.90
C PRO A 245 32.00 15.95 -6.30
N VAL A 246 31.93 15.16 -7.39
CA VAL A 246 33.12 14.68 -8.09
C VAL A 246 33.95 15.88 -8.58
N THR A 247 35.28 15.75 -8.59
CA THR A 247 36.18 16.83 -9.01
C THR A 247 35.79 17.39 -10.39
N GLY A 248 35.60 18.72 -10.46
CA GLY A 248 35.23 19.43 -11.68
C GLY A 248 33.72 19.63 -11.87
N VAL A 249 32.88 19.01 -11.03
CA VAL A 249 31.43 19.24 -11.02
C VAL A 249 31.11 20.42 -10.09
N THR A 250 30.45 21.44 -10.64
CA THR A 250 30.00 22.65 -9.90
C THR A 250 28.47 22.75 -9.78
N ALA A 251 27.75 21.78 -10.35
CA ALA A 251 26.30 21.67 -10.25
C ALA A 251 25.94 20.19 -10.17
N VAL A 252 25.23 19.81 -9.11
CA VAL A 252 24.77 18.44 -8.85
C VAL A 252 23.26 18.43 -8.88
N THR A 253 22.67 17.64 -9.77
CA THR A 253 21.24 17.31 -9.74
C THR A 253 21.04 15.99 -9.01
N VAL A 254 20.42 16.04 -7.84
CA VAL A 254 19.92 14.89 -7.09
C VAL A 254 18.53 14.58 -7.61
N GLN A 255 18.43 13.51 -8.39
CA GLN A 255 17.18 13.03 -8.97
C GLN A 255 16.69 11.82 -8.19
N GLN A 256 15.46 11.88 -7.69
CA GLN A 256 14.82 10.79 -6.99
C GLN A 256 13.68 10.21 -7.82
N ALA A 257 13.56 8.89 -7.81
CA ALA A 257 12.44 8.15 -8.35
C ALA A 257 11.72 7.39 -7.23
N GLY A 258 10.39 7.37 -7.29
CA GLY A 258 9.54 6.71 -6.28
C GLY A 258 9.09 7.64 -5.15
N SER A 259 8.20 7.14 -4.29
CA SER A 259 7.53 7.92 -3.24
C SER A 259 8.24 7.93 -1.88
N GLN A 260 9.24 7.05 -1.69
CA GLN A 260 9.97 6.98 -0.42
C GLN A 260 10.98 8.11 -0.29
N PRO A 261 11.24 8.62 0.92
CA PRO A 261 12.15 9.73 1.12
C PRO A 261 13.64 9.38 1.03
N LEU A 262 14.46 10.38 0.66
CA LEU A 262 15.93 10.35 0.67
C LEU A 262 16.48 11.36 1.68
N ALA A 263 17.21 10.89 2.69
CA ALA A 263 17.79 11.75 3.71
C ALA A 263 19.33 11.85 3.56
N PHE A 264 19.84 13.07 3.60
CA PHE A 264 21.26 13.38 3.76
C PHE A 264 21.48 13.94 5.16
N GLU A 265 21.84 13.04 6.08
CA GLU A 265 22.16 13.39 7.47
C GLU A 265 23.64 13.76 7.62
N GLY A 266 24.48 13.37 6.65
CA GLY A 266 25.83 13.90 6.49
C GLY A 266 25.87 15.26 5.81
N ALA A 267 26.95 16.01 6.02
CA ALA A 267 27.15 17.34 5.43
C ALA A 267 27.26 17.29 3.89
N LEU A 268 26.51 18.13 3.20
CA LEU A 268 26.75 18.50 1.79
C LEU A 268 27.81 19.62 1.74
N THR A 269 28.78 19.46 0.85
CA THR A 269 29.99 20.31 0.80
C THR A 269 30.28 20.76 -0.63
N ASP A 270 31.05 21.85 -0.77
CA ASP A 270 31.57 22.25 -2.08
C ASP A 270 32.62 21.27 -2.61
N GLY A 271 32.83 21.32 -3.92
CA GLY A 271 33.99 20.70 -4.54
C GLY A 271 35.22 21.60 -4.46
N ALA A 272 36.00 21.62 -5.54
CA ALA A 272 37.08 22.59 -5.71
C ALA A 272 36.58 24.02 -6.00
N ALA A 273 35.29 24.19 -6.27
CA ALA A 273 34.62 25.46 -6.54
C ALA A 273 33.21 25.44 -5.91
N PRO A 274 32.53 26.60 -5.79
CA PRO A 274 31.15 26.68 -5.34
C PRO A 274 30.24 25.74 -6.12
N THR A 275 29.47 24.93 -5.39
CA THR A 275 28.60 23.89 -5.94
C THR A 275 27.14 24.22 -5.68
N SER A 276 26.32 24.19 -6.73
CA SER A 276 24.86 24.24 -6.59
C SER A 276 24.26 22.84 -6.52
N TYR A 277 23.36 22.60 -5.58
CA TYR A 277 22.60 21.35 -5.47
C TYR A 277 21.14 21.56 -5.93
N SER A 278 20.67 20.70 -6.83
CA SER A 278 19.32 20.70 -7.38
C SER A 278 18.59 19.43 -7.00
N PHE A 279 17.37 19.53 -6.48
CA PHE A 279 16.56 18.41 -6.03
C PHE A 279 15.31 18.28 -6.92
N THR A 280 15.06 17.07 -7.43
CA THR A 280 14.02 16.82 -8.44
C THR A 280 13.32 15.46 -8.25
N GLY A 281 12.00 15.41 -8.43
CA GLY A 281 11.16 14.21 -8.48
C GLY A 281 10.78 13.53 -7.15
N GLY A 282 11.09 14.11 -5.98
CA GLY A 282 10.86 13.40 -4.71
C GLY A 282 10.93 14.23 -3.42
N ARG A 283 10.92 13.52 -2.28
CA ARG A 283 11.02 14.09 -0.93
C ARG A 283 12.43 13.88 -0.36
N PHE A 284 13.08 14.99 -0.07
CA PHE A 284 14.45 15.07 0.41
C PHE A 284 14.53 15.64 1.81
N TYR A 285 15.41 15.10 2.62
CA TYR A 285 15.74 15.64 3.94
C TYR A 285 17.22 16.00 4.02
N LEU A 286 17.55 17.17 4.57
CA LEU A 286 18.92 17.56 4.88
C LEU A 286 19.04 17.78 6.37
N GLY A 287 19.84 16.99 7.08
CA GLY A 287 20.07 17.14 8.52
C GLY A 287 21.50 17.56 8.89
N GLY A 288 22.48 17.26 8.02
CA GLY A 288 23.89 17.57 8.25
C GLY A 288 24.22 19.06 8.18
N THR A 289 25.35 19.45 8.79
CA THR A 289 25.85 20.84 8.71
C THR A 289 26.38 21.14 7.31
N ASN A 290 25.59 21.82 6.50
CA ASN A 290 25.87 22.02 5.08
C ASN A 290 26.77 23.25 4.86
N THR A 291 27.80 23.10 4.03
CA THR A 291 28.83 24.13 3.80
C THR A 291 29.00 24.53 2.34
N TYR A 292 28.22 23.94 1.43
CA TYR A 292 28.23 24.32 0.02
C TYR A 292 27.76 25.76 -0.20
N THR A 293 28.28 26.42 -1.23
CA THR A 293 28.13 27.87 -1.41
C THR A 293 27.46 28.29 -2.73
N GLY A 294 27.26 27.35 -3.67
CA GLY A 294 26.66 27.63 -4.98
C GLY A 294 25.12 27.76 -4.98
N GLY A 295 24.46 27.51 -3.84
CA GLY A 295 23.02 27.64 -3.66
C GLY A 295 22.22 26.35 -3.88
N THR A 296 20.91 26.44 -3.67
CA THR A 296 19.98 25.30 -3.66
C THR A 296 18.87 25.52 -4.66
N VAL A 297 18.51 24.48 -5.39
CA VAL A 297 17.41 24.46 -6.36
C VAL A 297 16.44 23.35 -5.98
N VAL A 298 15.14 23.65 -5.97
CA VAL A 298 14.09 22.67 -5.74
C VAL A 298 13.05 22.80 -6.84
N ASP A 299 12.89 21.74 -7.63
CA ASP A 299 11.94 21.70 -8.74
C ASP A 299 10.49 21.68 -8.22
N ASP A 300 9.54 22.11 -9.05
CA ASP A 300 8.14 22.32 -8.66
C ASP A 300 7.42 21.05 -8.14
N ASP A 301 7.92 19.87 -8.51
CA ASP A 301 7.40 18.56 -8.11
C ASP A 301 8.10 17.96 -6.87
N SER A 302 8.97 18.74 -6.22
CA SER A 302 9.88 18.26 -5.17
C SER A 302 9.62 18.90 -3.82
N GLN A 303 9.93 18.13 -2.77
CA GLN A 303 9.87 18.58 -1.38
C GLN A 303 11.27 18.46 -0.75
N LEU A 304 11.83 19.56 -0.26
CA LEU A 304 13.11 19.58 0.46
C LEU A 304 12.90 20.09 1.88
N ILE A 305 13.21 19.29 2.89
CA ILE A 305 13.06 19.67 4.29
C ILE A 305 14.45 19.74 4.95
N PHE A 306 14.81 20.94 5.41
CA PHE A 306 15.96 21.17 6.27
C PHE A 306 15.60 20.77 7.71
N ARG A 307 16.20 19.70 8.23
CA ARG A 307 15.89 19.16 9.57
C ARG A 307 16.58 19.89 10.72
N THR A 308 17.58 20.70 10.40
CA THR A 308 18.32 21.49 11.38
C THR A 308 18.63 22.87 10.83
N ALA A 309 18.78 23.88 11.69
CA ALA A 309 19.21 25.22 11.31
C ALA A 309 20.59 25.19 10.60
N ALA A 310 21.47 24.27 10.99
CA ALA A 310 22.79 24.07 10.40
C ALA A 310 22.75 23.42 9.01
N SER A 311 21.65 22.76 8.65
CA SER A 311 21.45 22.20 7.31
C SER A 311 21.06 23.24 6.27
N VAL A 312 20.56 24.41 6.70
CA VAL A 312 20.29 25.54 5.81
C VAL A 312 21.62 26.20 5.42
N PRO A 313 21.99 26.26 4.13
CA PRO A 313 23.27 26.84 3.71
C PRO A 313 23.38 28.30 4.12
N THR A 314 24.56 28.71 4.60
CA THR A 314 24.82 30.11 5.02
C THR A 314 25.24 31.01 3.85
N THR A 315 25.54 30.45 2.68
CA THR A 315 25.81 31.20 1.43
C THR A 315 25.17 30.47 0.25
N GLY A 316 24.95 31.18 -0.85
CA GLY A 316 24.08 30.71 -1.93
C GLY A 316 22.59 30.78 -1.54
N LEU A 317 21.77 31.31 -2.42
CA LEU A 317 20.33 31.44 -2.19
C LEU A 317 19.58 30.20 -2.69
N ILE A 318 18.44 29.94 -2.08
CA ILE A 318 17.44 28.94 -2.47
C ILE A 318 16.58 29.54 -3.59
N LYS A 319 16.34 28.78 -4.65
CA LYS A 319 15.53 29.19 -5.82
C LYS A 319 14.68 28.03 -6.37
N LEU A 320 13.74 28.35 -7.27
CA LEU A 320 12.76 27.44 -7.92
C LEU A 320 11.64 26.90 -6.98
N GLY A 321 10.54 26.44 -7.57
CA GLY A 321 9.16 26.57 -7.05
C GLY A 321 8.54 25.34 -6.37
N GLY A 322 9.33 24.37 -5.91
CA GLY A 322 8.84 23.27 -5.07
C GLY A 322 8.52 23.67 -3.62
N TYR A 323 8.36 22.66 -2.77
CA TYR A 323 8.21 22.85 -1.33
C TYR A 323 9.58 22.87 -0.64
N VAL A 324 9.89 23.94 0.12
CA VAL A 324 11.14 24.05 0.88
C VAL A 324 10.85 24.32 2.35
N GLY A 325 11.03 23.30 3.15
CA GLY A 325 10.70 23.23 4.57
C GLY A 325 11.85 23.43 5.54
N LEU A 326 11.54 23.90 6.74
CA LEU A 326 12.45 23.94 7.89
C LEU A 326 11.79 23.27 9.09
N GLN A 327 12.35 22.14 9.52
CA GLN A 327 11.97 21.38 10.71
C GLN A 327 12.90 21.73 11.90
N ASP A 328 13.18 23.02 12.10
CA ASP A 328 13.96 23.48 13.25
C ASP A 328 13.55 24.92 13.63
N ASN A 329 12.71 25.04 14.65
CA ASN A 329 12.19 26.32 15.13
C ASN A 329 13.25 27.20 15.84
N THR A 330 14.48 26.72 16.04
CA THR A 330 15.56 27.54 16.63
C THR A 330 16.07 28.59 15.66
N MET A 331 15.89 28.39 14.35
CA MET A 331 16.09 29.42 13.34
C MET A 331 14.80 30.24 13.17
N SER A 332 14.92 31.56 13.25
CA SER A 332 13.79 32.46 13.07
C SER A 332 13.25 32.42 11.64
N ALA A 333 11.95 32.67 11.47
CA ALA A 333 11.30 32.75 10.16
C ALA A 333 11.96 33.83 9.28
N THR A 334 12.32 34.98 9.86
CA THR A 334 13.08 36.03 9.15
C THR A 334 14.40 35.52 8.59
N THR A 335 15.15 34.75 9.40
CA THR A 335 16.44 34.20 8.97
C THR A 335 16.25 33.19 7.86
N PHE A 336 15.27 32.30 7.99
CA PHE A 336 15.00 31.30 6.97
C PHE A 336 14.53 31.93 5.64
N VAL A 337 13.57 32.86 5.69
CA VAL A 337 13.05 33.57 4.50
C VAL A 337 14.16 34.36 3.79
N SER A 338 15.13 34.92 4.52
CA SER A 338 16.28 35.63 3.93
C SER A 338 17.18 34.74 3.04
N ARG A 339 17.03 33.41 3.13
CA ARG A 339 17.78 32.45 2.31
C ARG A 339 17.20 32.24 0.92
N PHE A 340 15.98 32.70 0.68
CA PHE A 340 15.30 32.55 -0.60
C PHE A 340 15.64 33.70 -1.53
N ASN A 341 15.74 33.41 -2.82
CA ASN A 341 15.92 34.43 -3.84
C ASN A 341 14.56 34.99 -4.27
N PRO A 342 14.21 36.24 -3.90
CA PRO A 342 12.89 36.78 -4.18
C PRO A 342 12.59 36.97 -5.68
N ALA A 343 13.61 37.04 -6.53
CA ALA A 343 13.41 37.19 -7.98
C ALA A 343 13.14 35.86 -8.71
N PHE A 344 13.41 34.71 -8.06
CA PHE A 344 13.39 33.39 -8.71
C PHE A 344 12.67 32.30 -7.92
N PHE A 345 12.15 32.60 -6.73
CA PHE A 345 11.39 31.64 -5.93
C PHE A 345 9.89 31.84 -6.14
N GLY A 346 9.19 30.75 -6.40
CA GLY A 346 7.74 30.70 -6.65
C GLY A 346 7.06 29.50 -5.99
N GLY A 347 7.66 28.96 -4.95
CA GLY A 347 7.22 27.73 -4.30
C GLY A 347 6.56 27.97 -2.95
N ILE A 348 6.61 26.94 -2.11
CA ILE A 348 6.11 26.98 -0.75
C ILE A 348 7.30 27.07 0.21
N ILE A 349 7.30 28.09 1.06
CA ILE A 349 8.21 28.19 2.20
C ILE A 349 7.52 27.48 3.38
N GLY A 350 8.04 26.31 3.73
CA GLY A 350 7.53 25.42 4.75
C GLY A 350 8.13 25.67 6.12
N PHE A 351 7.26 25.66 7.14
CA PHE A 351 7.64 25.70 8.55
C PHE A 351 7.18 24.38 9.17
N ASP A 352 8.10 23.43 9.30
CA ASP A 352 7.83 22.00 9.53
C ASP A 352 8.29 21.52 10.91
N ASP A 353 8.16 22.39 11.92
CA ASP A 353 8.44 22.07 13.31
C ASP A 353 7.21 22.40 14.16
N ASP A 354 6.91 21.53 15.13
CA ASP A 354 5.72 21.63 15.99
C ASP A 354 5.71 22.81 16.97
N GLY A 355 6.85 23.51 17.09
CA GLY A 355 6.99 24.71 17.90
C GLY A 355 6.79 26.03 17.14
N ALA A 356 7.23 27.11 17.77
CA ALA A 356 6.96 28.47 17.31
C ALA A 356 8.16 29.09 16.61
N PHE A 357 7.95 29.47 15.35
CA PHE A 357 8.89 30.28 14.58
C PHE A 357 8.70 31.75 14.93
N THR A 358 9.79 32.37 15.36
CA THR A 358 9.86 33.79 15.70
C THR A 358 10.31 34.64 14.52
N GLY A 359 10.06 35.95 14.58
CA GLY A 359 10.52 36.91 13.57
C GLY A 359 9.54 37.11 12.41
N ASP A 360 9.60 38.30 11.81
CA ASP A 360 8.73 38.72 10.72
C ASP A 360 9.08 38.03 9.39
N ILE A 361 8.05 37.82 8.56
CA ILE A 361 8.12 37.24 7.23
C ILE A 361 7.77 38.33 6.23
N ASP A 362 8.77 38.80 5.49
CA ASP A 362 8.58 39.80 4.43
C ASP A 362 8.68 39.14 3.04
N LEU A 363 7.53 39.06 2.36
CA LEU A 363 7.41 38.55 1.00
C LEU A 363 7.22 39.68 -0.02
N SER A 364 7.28 40.95 0.38
CA SER A 364 6.96 42.09 -0.50
C SER A 364 7.89 42.26 -1.70
N ALA A 365 9.12 41.75 -1.61
CA ALA A 365 10.10 41.77 -2.69
C ALA A 365 10.03 40.55 -3.62
N PHE A 366 9.26 39.51 -3.25
CA PHE A 366 9.15 38.30 -4.05
C PHE A 366 8.34 38.61 -5.32
N TYR A 367 8.94 38.39 -6.49
CA TYR A 367 8.33 38.67 -7.79
C TYR A 367 7.19 37.67 -8.03
N ASP A 368 5.94 38.13 -8.12
CA ASP A 368 4.76 37.26 -8.32
C ASP A 368 4.26 37.24 -9.78
N PRO A 369 4.85 36.40 -10.63
CA PRO A 369 4.09 35.63 -11.60
C PRO A 369 3.96 34.15 -11.19
N THR A 370 4.47 33.74 -10.02
CA THR A 370 4.64 32.33 -9.63
C THR A 370 4.12 31.93 -8.23
N ASN A 371 3.27 32.71 -7.55
CA ASN A 371 2.54 32.27 -6.34
C ASN A 371 3.39 31.89 -5.11
N THR A 372 4.39 32.66 -4.62
CA THR A 372 5.06 32.28 -3.35
C THR A 372 4.05 32.12 -2.20
N ARG A 373 4.13 30.99 -1.49
CA ARG A 373 3.18 30.54 -0.46
C ARG A 373 3.90 30.19 0.84
N LEU A 374 3.19 30.28 1.96
CA LEU A 374 3.67 29.77 3.25
C LEU A 374 2.96 28.45 3.57
N GLY A 375 3.66 27.51 4.19
CA GLY A 375 3.10 26.18 4.43
C GLY A 375 3.66 25.47 5.64
N THR A 376 3.12 24.29 5.87
CA THR A 376 3.67 23.28 6.77
C THR A 376 3.29 21.91 6.21
N LEU A 377 4.00 20.87 6.64
CA LEU A 377 3.67 19.46 6.52
C LEU A 377 3.59 18.80 7.91
N SER A 378 3.82 19.58 8.98
CA SER A 378 3.81 19.10 10.36
C SER A 378 2.42 19.04 10.94
N GLU A 379 2.27 18.24 12.00
CA GLU A 379 1.00 18.16 12.73
C GLU A 379 0.58 19.54 13.25
N ARG A 380 1.56 20.35 13.66
CA ARG A 380 1.37 21.77 13.98
C ARG A 380 2.59 22.59 13.55
N ALA A 381 2.40 23.85 13.22
CA ALA A 381 3.48 24.84 13.13
C ALA A 381 2.94 26.21 13.54
N ILE A 382 3.70 26.99 14.30
CA ILE A 382 3.23 28.29 14.82
C ILE A 382 4.09 29.42 14.26
N LEU A 383 3.47 30.41 13.62
CA LEU A 383 4.11 31.66 13.18
C LEU A 383 3.69 32.80 14.11
N THR A 384 4.68 33.53 14.65
CA THR A 384 4.44 34.60 15.64
C THR A 384 4.75 36.01 15.15
N GLY A 385 5.53 36.15 14.06
CA GLY A 385 5.90 37.44 13.47
C GLY A 385 4.86 37.99 12.49
N GLN A 386 5.05 39.24 12.09
CA GLN A 386 4.25 39.88 11.04
C GLN A 386 4.48 39.22 9.68
N ILE A 387 3.44 39.09 8.88
CA ILE A 387 3.53 38.62 7.49
C ILE A 387 3.24 39.81 6.58
N THR A 388 4.20 40.18 5.73
CA THR A 388 4.03 41.20 4.69
C THR A 388 3.94 40.50 3.33
N PRO A 389 2.75 40.37 2.72
CA PRO A 389 2.60 39.69 1.43
C PRO A 389 2.99 40.61 0.25
N TYR A 390 3.33 40.02 -0.90
CA TYR A 390 3.39 40.76 -2.18
C TYR A 390 1.99 41.12 -2.69
N GLY A 391 1.04 40.20 -2.53
CA GLY A 391 -0.36 40.33 -2.94
C GLY A 391 -1.29 39.81 -1.84
N ASN A 392 -2.04 38.75 -2.12
CA ASN A 392 -2.81 38.04 -1.10
C ASN A 392 -1.87 37.31 -0.11
N TYR A 393 -2.36 37.05 1.10
CA TYR A 393 -1.75 36.07 1.99
C TYR A 393 -2.06 34.69 1.43
N LYS A 394 -1.04 33.94 0.99
CA LYS A 394 -1.21 32.63 0.35
C LYS A 394 -0.63 31.54 1.23
N PHE A 395 -1.43 30.55 1.58
CA PHE A 395 -1.05 29.41 2.40
C PHE A 395 -1.33 28.10 1.67
N GLU A 396 -0.37 27.19 1.66
CA GLU A 396 -0.51 25.86 1.06
C GLU A 396 0.36 24.85 1.77
N GLY A 397 -0.15 23.64 1.99
CA GLY A 397 0.58 22.61 2.72
C GLY A 397 -0.30 21.41 3.06
N SER A 398 0.09 20.73 4.13
CA SER A 398 -0.72 19.76 4.87
C SER A 398 -0.50 20.00 6.37
N GLY A 399 -1.39 19.53 7.24
CA GLY A 399 -1.20 19.75 8.68
C GLY A 399 -1.94 20.96 9.24
N GLN A 400 -1.44 21.53 10.34
CA GLN A 400 -2.02 22.72 10.97
C GLN A 400 -0.99 23.85 11.01
N LEU A 401 -1.24 24.94 10.28
CA LEU A 401 -0.43 26.16 10.38
C LEU A 401 -1.19 27.19 11.22
N ARG A 402 -0.59 27.64 12.31
CA ARG A 402 -1.22 28.56 13.25
C ARG A 402 -0.53 29.92 13.24
N LEU A 403 -1.31 30.98 13.10
CA LEU A 403 -0.87 32.34 13.33
C LEU A 403 -1.17 32.74 14.77
N GLN A 404 -0.15 33.21 15.50
CA GLN A 404 -0.27 33.68 16.90
C GLN A 404 0.48 35.01 17.08
N GLY A 405 0.28 35.65 18.24
CA GLY A 405 0.96 36.90 18.60
C GLY A 405 0.13 38.16 18.33
N THR A 406 0.75 39.33 18.44
CA THR A 406 0.08 40.65 18.44
C THR A 406 -0.17 41.23 17.04
N HIS A 407 -0.13 40.40 16.00
CA HIS A 407 0.10 40.84 14.64
C HIS A 407 -1.09 40.48 13.74
N PRO A 408 -1.94 41.46 13.36
CA PRO A 408 -3.12 41.20 12.54
C PRO A 408 -2.80 41.14 11.05
N LEU A 409 -3.59 40.38 10.31
CA LEU A 409 -3.65 40.45 8.84
C LEU A 409 -4.40 41.74 8.45
N THR A 410 -3.79 42.55 7.59
CA THR A 410 -4.30 43.89 7.25
C THR A 410 -4.20 44.22 5.76
N GLY A 411 -4.84 45.33 5.36
CA GLY A 411 -4.73 45.91 4.01
C GLY A 411 -5.80 45.42 3.04
N SER A 412 -5.59 45.66 1.75
CA SER A 412 -6.51 45.22 0.69
C SER A 412 -6.29 43.77 0.23
N ALA A 413 -5.28 43.09 0.77
CA ALA A 413 -4.94 41.71 0.45
C ALA A 413 -6.07 40.74 0.86
N GLY A 414 -6.32 39.73 0.03
CA GLY A 414 -7.14 38.58 0.38
C GLY A 414 -6.35 37.48 1.08
N LEU A 415 -7.03 36.40 1.43
CA LEU A 415 -6.46 35.21 2.06
C LEU A 415 -6.78 33.98 1.21
N ASP A 416 -5.77 33.35 0.62
CA ASP A 416 -5.90 32.15 -0.21
C ASP A 416 -5.30 30.96 0.54
N VAL A 417 -6.12 29.97 0.86
CA VAL A 417 -5.68 28.75 1.57
C VAL A 417 -6.00 27.53 0.72
N ALA A 418 -4.98 26.73 0.44
CA ALA A 418 -5.08 25.52 -0.35
C ALA A 418 -4.33 24.36 0.31
N THR A 419 -4.54 23.16 -0.21
CA THR A 419 -3.83 21.95 0.22
C THR A 419 -2.94 21.48 -0.91
N LEU A 420 -1.78 20.93 -0.56
CA LEU A 420 -0.92 20.24 -1.51
C LEU A 420 -1.68 19.10 -2.22
N PRO A 421 -1.42 18.84 -3.52
CA PRO A 421 -1.98 17.69 -4.20
C PRO A 421 -1.70 16.39 -3.44
N ASP A 422 -2.64 15.44 -3.48
CA ASP A 422 -2.52 14.12 -2.86
C ASP A 422 -2.02 14.20 -1.40
N SER A 423 -2.54 15.15 -0.62
CA SER A 423 -2.22 15.35 0.80
C SER A 423 -3.48 15.60 1.62
N ALA A 424 -3.43 15.31 2.93
CA ALA A 424 -4.51 15.68 3.85
C ALA A 424 -4.67 17.21 3.93
N PRO A 425 -5.91 17.74 4.08
CA PRO A 425 -6.16 19.18 4.09
C PRO A 425 -5.32 19.98 5.07
N LEU A 426 -4.85 21.16 4.64
CA LEU A 426 -4.23 22.17 5.50
C LEU A 426 -5.29 22.87 6.35
N LEU A 427 -5.02 23.01 7.65
CA LEU A 427 -5.79 23.85 8.58
C LEU A 427 -4.99 25.11 8.93
N LEU A 428 -5.42 26.26 8.42
CA LEU A 428 -4.92 27.57 8.85
C LEU A 428 -5.70 28.03 10.09
N VAL A 429 -5.04 28.07 11.24
CA VAL A 429 -5.65 28.52 12.50
C VAL A 429 -5.24 29.96 12.81
N LEU A 430 -6.21 30.86 12.81
CA LEU A 430 -6.05 32.29 13.08
C LEU A 430 -6.29 32.56 14.56
N GLY A 431 -5.22 32.57 15.34
CA GLY A 431 -5.24 32.72 16.80
C GLY A 431 -4.49 33.95 17.33
N GLN A 432 -4.18 34.92 16.47
CA GLN A 432 -3.54 36.19 16.84
C GLN A 432 -4.41 37.01 17.82
N SER A 433 -3.77 37.76 18.72
CA SER A 433 -4.47 38.55 19.75
C SER A 433 -4.94 39.92 19.26
N ALA A 434 -4.53 40.35 18.06
CA ALA A 434 -4.95 41.59 17.42
C ALA A 434 -5.97 41.29 16.31
N ALA A 435 -7.01 42.11 16.19
CA ALA A 435 -8.08 41.91 15.23
C ALA A 435 -7.60 42.11 13.78
N ASN A 436 -7.98 41.18 12.91
CA ASN A 436 -7.76 41.28 11.48
C ASN A 436 -8.62 42.38 10.86
N ASN A 437 -8.06 43.12 9.90
CA ASN A 437 -8.76 44.17 9.17
C ASN A 437 -8.41 44.19 7.68
N TYR A 438 -8.13 43.01 7.11
CA TYR A 438 -7.97 42.87 5.67
C TYR A 438 -9.34 42.94 4.96
N SER A 439 -9.40 43.47 3.75
CA SER A 439 -10.66 43.65 3.01
C SER A 439 -10.75 42.83 1.72
N GLY A 440 -9.72 42.06 1.38
CA GLY A 440 -9.79 41.09 0.29
C GLY A 440 -10.63 39.86 0.66
N GLN A 441 -11.00 39.07 -0.35
CA GLN A 441 -11.77 37.84 -0.17
C GLN A 441 -10.93 36.75 0.50
N THR A 442 -11.60 35.82 1.17
CA THR A 442 -10.98 34.64 1.79
C THR A 442 -11.42 33.38 1.06
N TYR A 443 -10.48 32.69 0.43
CA TYR A 443 -10.68 31.42 -0.27
C TYR A 443 -10.09 30.27 0.54
N ALA A 444 -10.87 29.21 0.69
CA ALA A 444 -10.39 27.92 1.18
C ALA A 444 -10.70 26.87 0.11
N VAL A 445 -9.67 26.32 -0.52
CA VAL A 445 -9.76 25.35 -1.62
C VAL A 445 -9.25 24.01 -1.15
N ASN A 446 -10.16 23.06 -0.89
CA ASN A 446 -9.81 21.76 -0.29
C ASN A 446 -8.95 21.90 1.00
N ALA A 447 -9.18 22.97 1.76
CA ALA A 447 -8.41 23.37 2.94
C ALA A 447 -9.35 24.01 3.96
N GLY A 448 -8.86 24.27 5.18
CA GLY A 448 -9.64 24.87 6.25
C GLY A 448 -9.02 26.13 6.83
N VAL A 449 -9.88 27.07 7.22
CA VAL A 449 -9.53 28.26 8.01
C VAL A 449 -10.34 28.23 9.30
N ILE A 450 -9.66 28.27 10.44
CA ILE A 450 -10.29 28.25 11.77
C ILE A 450 -10.00 29.57 12.49
N PHE A 451 -11.05 30.26 12.91
CA PHE A 451 -10.96 31.47 13.72
C PHE A 451 -10.92 31.09 15.20
N ASP A 452 -9.77 31.28 15.86
CA ASP A 452 -9.54 30.83 17.25
C ASP A 452 -9.35 31.98 18.25
N SER A 453 -9.62 33.22 17.86
CA SER A 453 -9.52 34.37 18.75
C SER A 453 -10.51 35.48 18.39
N ALA A 454 -10.79 36.34 19.37
CA ALA A 454 -11.62 37.53 19.15
C ALA A 454 -10.99 38.43 18.06
N GLY A 455 -11.74 38.71 17.00
CA GLY A 455 -11.28 39.50 15.87
C GLY A 455 -10.44 38.73 14.83
N ALA A 456 -10.33 37.41 14.94
CA ALA A 456 -9.68 36.59 13.91
C ALA A 456 -10.42 36.66 12.55
N LEU A 457 -11.75 36.71 12.57
CA LEU A 457 -12.56 36.96 11.38
C LEU A 457 -12.58 38.45 11.04
N SER A 458 -12.15 38.83 9.84
CA SER A 458 -12.25 40.22 9.38
C SER A 458 -13.70 40.60 9.14
N ALA A 459 -14.12 41.79 9.57
CA ALA A 459 -15.47 42.29 9.30
C ALA A 459 -15.72 42.58 7.80
N ASN A 460 -14.65 42.73 7.01
CA ASN A 460 -14.69 43.24 5.63
C ASN A 460 -14.39 42.16 4.56
N THR A 461 -14.39 40.87 4.93
CA THR A 461 -14.16 39.77 3.99
C THR A 461 -15.45 39.06 3.58
N THR A 462 -15.37 38.34 2.47
CA THR A 462 -16.34 37.32 2.07
C THR A 462 -15.63 35.96 2.08
N LEU A 463 -16.27 34.95 2.66
CA LEU A 463 -15.73 33.60 2.78
C LEU A 463 -16.19 32.74 1.60
N HIS A 464 -15.24 32.14 0.88
CA HIS A 464 -15.47 31.32 -0.31
C HIS A 464 -15.01 29.87 -0.05
N PRO A 465 -15.93 28.98 0.38
CA PRO A 465 -15.62 27.58 0.60
C PRO A 465 -15.67 26.83 -0.72
N ASP A 466 -14.53 26.79 -1.41
CA ASP A 466 -14.42 26.19 -2.74
C ASP A 466 -13.88 24.75 -2.59
N ILE A 467 -14.43 23.80 -3.36
CA ILE A 467 -13.96 22.40 -3.37
C ILE A 467 -13.82 21.83 -1.94
N ALA A 468 -14.94 21.74 -1.21
CA ALA A 468 -14.97 21.27 0.17
C ALA A 468 -14.14 22.13 1.16
N GLY A 469 -14.03 23.43 0.89
CA GLY A 469 -13.41 24.40 1.80
C GLY A 469 -14.11 24.49 3.14
N TYR A 470 -13.32 24.55 4.21
CA TYR A 470 -13.79 24.57 5.60
C TYR A 470 -13.57 25.94 6.25
N PHE A 471 -14.62 26.51 6.85
CA PHE A 471 -14.52 27.71 7.68
C PHE A 471 -15.09 27.44 9.06
N GLY A 472 -14.22 27.31 10.05
CA GLY A 472 -14.58 27.01 11.44
C GLY A 472 -14.29 28.13 12.41
N PHE A 473 -14.89 28.06 13.58
CA PHE A 473 -14.57 28.91 14.71
C PHE A 473 -14.56 28.10 16.00
N THR A 474 -13.80 28.57 16.98
CA THR A 474 -13.65 27.90 18.26
C THR A 474 -14.41 28.56 19.40
N ASP A 475 -14.45 27.89 20.54
CA ASP A 475 -14.89 28.42 21.84
C ASP A 475 -14.09 29.64 22.34
N ASN A 476 -12.87 29.89 21.81
CA ASN A 476 -12.09 31.09 22.12
C ASN A 476 -12.41 32.31 21.23
N SER A 477 -13.08 32.08 20.10
CA SER A 477 -13.28 33.12 19.08
C SER A 477 -14.29 34.20 19.48
N GLY A 478 -15.24 33.85 20.35
CA GLY A 478 -16.42 34.69 20.63
C GLY A 478 -17.36 34.88 19.43
N LEU A 479 -17.16 34.13 18.34
CA LEU A 479 -18.00 34.18 17.14
C LEU A 479 -19.25 33.31 17.31
N SER A 480 -20.25 33.58 16.45
CA SER A 480 -21.44 32.76 16.31
C SER A 480 -21.55 32.22 14.88
N ALA A 481 -22.29 31.12 14.71
CA ALA A 481 -22.63 30.60 13.38
C ALA A 481 -23.31 31.66 12.50
N SER A 482 -24.19 32.49 13.06
CA SER A 482 -24.84 33.57 12.31
C SER A 482 -23.86 34.62 11.76
N THR A 483 -22.76 34.86 12.47
CA THR A 483 -21.71 35.79 12.02
C THR A 483 -21.01 35.24 10.79
N LEU A 484 -20.53 33.99 10.83
CA LEU A 484 -19.89 33.35 9.67
C LEU A 484 -20.85 33.23 8.48
N ILE A 485 -22.09 32.80 8.73
CA ILE A 485 -23.12 32.67 7.69
C ILE A 485 -23.36 33.99 6.96
N SER A 486 -23.31 35.13 7.66
CA SER A 486 -23.53 36.44 7.05
C SER A 486 -22.43 36.88 6.06
N GLN A 487 -21.24 36.28 6.14
CA GLN A 487 -20.11 36.55 5.26
C GLN A 487 -19.84 35.42 4.27
N LEU A 488 -20.62 34.34 4.32
CA LEU A 488 -20.40 33.15 3.50
C LEU A 488 -20.97 33.33 2.09
N ASN A 489 -20.15 33.04 1.09
CA ASN A 489 -20.59 32.94 -0.30
C ASN A 489 -20.91 31.49 -0.65
N VAL A 490 -22.18 31.12 -0.52
CA VAL A 490 -22.70 29.78 -0.87
C VAL A 490 -22.93 29.65 -2.38
N GLY A 491 -21.91 30.03 -3.17
CA GLY A 491 -21.90 29.88 -4.63
C GLY A 491 -22.14 28.43 -5.07
N GLY A 492 -21.93 28.11 -6.35
CA GLY A 492 -22.17 26.75 -6.89
C GLY A 492 -21.24 25.64 -6.39
N ASN A 493 -20.67 25.76 -5.19
CA ASN A 493 -19.65 24.89 -4.61
C ASN A 493 -20.16 24.20 -3.33
N ILE A 494 -19.47 23.12 -2.93
CA ILE A 494 -19.68 22.43 -1.65
C ILE A 494 -18.72 23.01 -0.62
N GLY A 495 -19.24 23.41 0.54
CA GLY A 495 -18.46 23.98 1.64
C GLY A 495 -18.78 23.39 3.01
N ILE A 496 -18.01 23.76 4.02
CA ILE A 496 -18.25 23.32 5.41
C ILE A 496 -18.19 24.52 6.35
N LEU A 497 -19.24 24.67 7.16
CA LEU A 497 -19.27 25.54 8.33
C LEU A 497 -18.85 24.72 9.55
N GLY A 498 -17.74 25.14 10.15
CA GLY A 498 -17.04 24.44 11.20
C GLY A 498 -17.36 24.90 12.62
N PHE A 499 -17.39 23.96 13.55
CA PHE A 499 -17.39 24.19 14.99
C PHE A 499 -16.22 23.42 15.58
N ASP A 500 -15.35 24.08 16.34
CA ASP A 500 -14.11 23.45 16.80
C ASP A 500 -13.80 23.69 18.27
N ALA A 501 -13.23 22.69 18.93
CA ALA A 501 -12.68 22.82 20.28
C ALA A 501 -11.26 23.36 20.23
N SER A 502 -11.03 24.56 20.75
CA SER A 502 -9.71 25.17 20.79
C SER A 502 -8.68 24.34 21.56
N ALA A 503 -9.11 23.65 22.62
CA ALA A 503 -8.24 22.78 23.42
C ALA A 503 -7.70 21.59 22.63
N GLU A 504 -8.48 21.02 21.72
CA GLU A 504 -8.04 19.91 20.87
C GLU A 504 -7.10 20.38 19.77
N LEU A 505 -7.42 21.51 19.12
CA LEU A 505 -6.52 22.14 18.15
C LEU A 505 -5.17 22.54 18.78
N ASN A 506 -5.14 22.77 20.10
CA ASN A 506 -3.93 23.04 20.86
C ASN A 506 -3.29 21.79 21.51
N PHE A 507 -3.86 20.61 21.29
CA PHE A 507 -3.41 19.31 21.83
C PHE A 507 -3.34 19.28 23.37
N THR A 508 -4.30 19.93 24.05
CA THR A 508 -4.33 20.01 25.53
C THR A 508 -5.31 19.05 26.19
N THR A 509 -6.54 18.97 25.70
CA THR A 509 -7.62 18.10 26.23
C THR A 509 -8.58 17.68 25.12
N SER A 510 -9.32 16.59 25.30
CA SER A 510 -10.32 16.07 24.35
C SER A 510 -11.77 16.49 24.70
N THR A 511 -11.94 17.70 25.22
CA THR A 511 -13.24 18.21 25.66
C THR A 511 -13.97 18.83 24.47
N PRO A 512 -15.17 18.35 24.09
CA PRO A 512 -15.86 18.85 22.92
C PRO A 512 -16.33 20.29 23.12
N PHE A 513 -16.37 21.06 22.05
CA PHE A 513 -17.04 22.36 22.04
C PHE A 513 -18.56 22.15 21.99
N GLU A 514 -19.26 22.39 23.10
CA GLU A 514 -20.73 22.39 23.12
C GLU A 514 -21.29 23.73 22.58
N TYR A 515 -21.94 23.70 21.43
CA TYR A 515 -22.56 24.87 20.79
C TYR A 515 -24.08 24.87 21.00
N GLU A 516 -24.54 25.72 21.92
CA GLU A 516 -25.94 25.80 22.36
C GLU A 516 -26.80 26.79 21.56
N SER A 517 -26.18 27.65 20.75
CA SER A 517 -26.91 28.68 20.00
C SER A 517 -27.60 28.12 18.76
N ASN A 518 -28.71 28.76 18.36
CA ASN A 518 -29.45 28.36 17.17
C ASN A 518 -28.61 28.56 15.89
N VAL A 519 -28.75 27.63 14.94
CA VAL A 519 -28.16 27.72 13.60
C VAL A 519 -29.29 27.81 12.58
N ASN A 520 -29.21 28.79 11.68
CA ASN A 520 -30.16 28.94 10.58
C ASN A 520 -29.60 28.30 9.31
N LEU A 521 -30.21 27.20 8.87
CA LEU A 521 -29.81 26.45 7.69
C LEU A 521 -30.34 27.05 6.38
N GLY A 522 -31.29 27.98 6.44
CA GLY A 522 -32.00 28.49 5.26
C GLY A 522 -31.11 29.15 4.21
N THR A 523 -29.93 29.62 4.60
CA THR A 523 -28.95 30.27 3.72
C THR A 523 -27.75 29.38 3.37
N LEU A 524 -27.74 28.12 3.85
CA LEU A 524 -26.63 27.17 3.66
C LEU A 524 -26.81 26.27 2.44
N SER A 525 -27.84 26.51 1.63
CA SER A 525 -28.05 25.78 0.37
C SER A 525 -28.50 26.73 -0.72
N SER A 526 -28.04 26.48 -1.95
CA SER A 526 -28.45 27.15 -3.18
C SER A 526 -28.81 26.10 -4.22
N ALA A 527 -29.31 26.52 -5.39
CA ALA A 527 -29.64 25.58 -6.47
C ALA A 527 -28.42 24.76 -6.95
N ASN A 528 -27.20 25.24 -6.72
CA ASN A 528 -25.97 24.67 -7.23
C ASN A 528 -24.91 24.37 -6.15
N GLY A 529 -25.18 24.65 -4.87
CA GLY A 529 -24.18 24.51 -3.79
C GLY A 529 -24.81 24.22 -2.43
N VAL A 530 -24.06 23.55 -1.58
CA VAL A 530 -24.51 23.11 -0.24
C VAL A 530 -23.37 23.28 0.75
N VAL A 531 -23.67 23.84 1.92
CA VAL A 531 -22.75 23.96 3.04
C VAL A 531 -23.15 22.97 4.12
N PHE A 532 -22.22 22.07 4.44
CA PHE A 532 -22.34 21.10 5.51
C PHE A 532 -22.01 21.77 6.85
N LEU A 533 -22.57 21.27 7.95
CA LEU A 533 -22.03 21.53 9.28
C LEU A 533 -21.00 20.46 9.61
N GLY A 534 -19.86 20.84 10.19
CA GLY A 534 -18.81 19.89 10.53
C GLY A 534 -17.87 20.33 11.63
N SER A 535 -16.90 19.48 11.95
CA SER A 535 -15.82 19.77 12.90
C SER A 535 -14.50 19.21 12.39
N ALA A 536 -13.42 20.00 12.52
CA ALA A 536 -12.04 19.55 12.32
C ALA A 536 -11.39 19.04 13.63
N SER A 537 -12.14 19.13 14.74
CA SER A 537 -11.83 18.66 16.08
C SER A 537 -13.06 17.93 16.62
N HIS A 538 -13.43 18.04 17.90
CA HIS A 538 -14.70 17.57 18.43
C HIS A 538 -15.64 18.72 18.80
N ALA A 539 -16.84 18.70 18.22
CA ALA A 539 -17.92 19.62 18.57
C ALA A 539 -19.25 18.90 18.79
N LYS A 540 -20.09 19.47 19.65
CA LYS A 540 -21.42 18.97 19.97
C LYS A 540 -22.46 20.05 19.82
N LEU A 541 -23.39 19.86 18.89
CA LEU A 541 -24.49 20.79 18.64
C LEU A 541 -25.68 20.43 19.54
N THR A 542 -26.13 21.38 20.37
CA THR A 542 -27.33 21.24 21.22
C THR A 542 -28.40 22.28 20.90
N GLY A 543 -28.03 23.39 20.28
CA GLY A 543 -28.96 24.44 19.83
C GLY A 543 -29.90 24.00 18.71
N SER A 544 -30.99 24.74 18.49
CA SER A 544 -31.98 24.37 17.47
C SER A 544 -31.47 24.65 16.04
N LEU A 545 -31.72 23.71 15.13
CA LEU A 545 -31.43 23.84 13.70
C LEU A 545 -32.69 24.28 12.94
N THR A 546 -32.74 25.54 12.54
CA THR A 546 -33.95 26.18 11.98
C THR A 546 -33.82 26.49 10.51
N THR A 547 -34.94 26.63 9.80
CA THR A 547 -35.00 27.06 8.40
C THR A 547 -36.08 28.13 8.24
N GLN A 548 -35.94 29.01 7.24
CA GLN A 548 -36.97 30.04 6.97
C GLN A 548 -38.18 29.52 6.15
N ASP A 549 -38.05 28.43 5.39
CA ASP A 549 -39.11 27.98 4.48
C ASP A 549 -39.78 26.65 4.89
N ALA A 550 -41.08 26.55 4.65
CA ALA A 550 -41.90 25.35 4.92
C ALA A 550 -41.67 24.19 3.91
N GLY A 551 -40.75 24.35 2.95
CA GLY A 551 -40.27 23.30 2.02
C GLY A 551 -38.77 23.01 2.14
N ALA A 552 -38.17 23.35 3.30
CA ALA A 552 -36.75 23.61 3.47
C ALA A 552 -35.77 22.41 3.41
N ALA A 553 -34.53 22.81 3.11
CA ALA A 553 -33.26 22.10 3.03
C ALA A 553 -33.10 20.87 3.94
N ASN A 554 -32.45 19.85 3.39
CA ASN A 554 -31.99 18.67 4.11
C ASN A 554 -30.90 19.04 5.13
N TYR A 555 -30.67 18.17 6.12
CA TYR A 555 -29.54 18.31 7.04
C TYR A 555 -28.28 17.72 6.40
N PHE A 556 -27.18 18.46 6.43
CA PHE A 556 -25.90 18.04 5.85
C PHE A 556 -24.82 18.10 6.92
N PHE A 557 -24.26 16.96 7.29
CA PHE A 557 -23.26 16.83 8.35
C PHE A 557 -22.01 16.12 7.84
N THR A 558 -20.84 16.52 8.33
CA THR A 558 -19.59 15.82 8.01
C THR A 558 -18.57 15.99 9.14
N GLY A 559 -17.73 14.98 9.34
CA GLY A 559 -16.43 15.22 9.97
C GLY A 559 -15.48 15.88 8.96
N TYR A 560 -14.44 16.55 9.45
CA TYR A 560 -13.40 17.13 8.62
C TYR A 560 -12.04 16.68 9.16
N ARG A 561 -11.16 16.12 8.31
CA ARG A 561 -9.79 15.75 8.71
C ARG A 561 -9.73 14.88 9.98
N GLY A 562 -10.62 13.91 10.12
CA GLY A 562 -10.69 13.02 11.28
C GLY A 562 -11.43 13.59 12.50
N GLY A 563 -11.92 14.84 12.42
CA GLY A 563 -12.77 15.43 13.45
C GLY A 563 -14.15 14.77 13.56
N SER A 564 -14.81 14.99 14.69
CA SER A 564 -16.12 14.45 15.05
C SER A 564 -17.13 15.55 15.32
N LEU A 565 -18.29 15.45 14.67
CA LEU A 565 -19.45 16.28 14.96
C LEU A 565 -20.55 15.45 15.65
N GLU A 566 -20.81 15.71 16.92
CA GLU A 566 -21.98 15.20 17.63
C GLU A 566 -23.19 16.11 17.42
N VAL A 567 -24.28 15.55 16.92
CA VAL A 567 -25.56 16.22 16.71
C VAL A 567 -26.54 15.75 17.78
N ALA A 568 -26.57 16.49 18.90
CA ALA A 568 -27.57 16.33 19.96
C ALA A 568 -28.80 17.23 19.74
N SER A 569 -28.76 18.15 18.77
CA SER A 569 -29.91 18.94 18.32
C SER A 569 -31.06 18.05 17.84
N LEU A 570 -32.31 18.48 18.08
CA LEU A 570 -33.50 17.79 17.58
C LEU A 570 -33.60 17.91 16.05
N LEU A 571 -33.71 16.76 15.37
CA LEU A 571 -33.95 16.69 13.92
C LEU A 571 -35.39 16.23 13.65
N GLU A 572 -36.17 17.06 12.96
CA GLU A 572 -37.61 16.83 12.75
C GLU A 572 -38.09 17.21 11.33
N GLY A 573 -39.33 16.82 11.02
CA GLY A 573 -40.02 17.14 9.76
C GLY A 573 -39.79 16.15 8.61
N ASN A 574 -40.16 16.51 7.38
CA ASN A 574 -40.03 15.63 6.21
C ASN A 574 -38.65 15.69 5.52
N ARG A 575 -37.63 16.13 6.25
CA ARG A 575 -36.27 16.34 5.74
C ARG A 575 -35.47 15.04 5.74
N SER A 576 -34.50 14.93 4.83
CA SER A 576 -33.47 13.90 4.91
C SER A 576 -32.24 14.42 5.67
N VAL A 577 -31.40 13.48 6.11
CA VAL A 577 -30.06 13.74 6.67
C VAL A 577 -29.03 13.12 5.73
N GLN A 578 -28.03 13.88 5.30
CA GLN A 578 -26.86 13.37 4.60
C GLN A 578 -25.63 13.50 5.50
N VAL A 579 -24.88 12.40 5.60
CA VAL A 579 -23.62 12.31 6.33
C VAL A 579 -22.48 12.04 5.35
N GLY A 580 -21.44 12.88 5.46
CA GLY A 580 -20.26 12.81 4.61
C GLY A 580 -20.41 13.56 3.29
N LEU A 581 -19.27 14.01 2.77
CA LEU A 581 -19.18 14.68 1.48
C LEU A 581 -19.29 13.69 0.30
N PRO A 582 -19.73 14.15 -0.88
CA PRO A 582 -19.68 13.37 -2.11
C PRO A 582 -18.26 12.95 -2.53
N SER A 583 -18.15 11.78 -3.17
CA SER A 583 -16.89 11.07 -3.49
C SER A 583 -15.86 11.82 -4.35
N PHE A 584 -16.22 12.94 -4.98
CA PHE A 584 -15.29 13.76 -5.77
C PHE A 584 -14.40 14.69 -4.92
N TYR A 585 -14.65 14.76 -3.61
CA TYR A 585 -13.93 15.65 -2.69
C TYR A 585 -13.28 14.84 -1.55
N PRO A 586 -12.20 14.07 -1.83
CA PRO A 586 -11.51 13.32 -0.78
C PRO A 586 -10.83 14.31 0.18
N LEU A 587 -11.51 14.61 1.29
CA LEU A 587 -10.97 15.35 2.43
C LEU A 587 -10.08 14.48 3.34
N GLU A 588 -9.97 13.20 2.99
CA GLU A 588 -9.43 12.13 3.82
C GLU A 588 -8.47 11.33 2.94
N GLN A 589 -7.20 11.31 3.33
CA GLN A 589 -6.18 10.47 2.71
C GLN A 589 -5.59 9.58 3.80
N GLY A 590 -5.63 8.26 3.60
CA GLY A 590 -5.22 7.29 4.61
C GLY A 590 -6.32 6.95 5.64
N GLU A 591 -5.93 6.68 6.89
CA GLU A 591 -6.80 6.25 8.01
C GLU A 591 -7.58 7.38 8.71
N ILE A 592 -7.46 8.63 8.23
CA ILE A 592 -8.04 9.80 8.90
C ILE A 592 -9.49 9.99 8.42
N THR A 593 -10.41 9.26 9.03
CA THR A 593 -11.84 9.28 8.69
C THR A 593 -12.64 10.15 9.65
N GLY A 594 -13.32 11.17 9.15
CA GLY A 594 -14.20 12.05 9.91
C GLY A 594 -15.45 11.32 10.40
N GLN A 595 -15.98 11.77 11.54
CA GLN A 595 -17.11 11.13 12.21
C GLN A 595 -18.29 12.09 12.38
N VAL A 596 -19.51 11.57 12.22
CA VAL A 596 -20.74 12.21 12.67
C VAL A 596 -21.44 11.30 13.67
N ILE A 597 -21.78 11.83 14.84
CA ILE A 597 -22.51 11.13 15.88
C ILE A 597 -23.92 11.70 15.94
N LEU A 598 -24.95 10.92 15.60
CA LEU A 598 -26.33 11.31 15.85
C LEU A 598 -26.74 10.76 17.22
N SER A 599 -26.83 11.64 18.22
CA SER A 599 -27.02 11.24 19.62
C SER A 599 -28.42 11.49 20.16
N ASN A 600 -29.26 12.30 19.49
CA ASN A 600 -30.59 12.64 20.00
C ASN A 600 -31.64 11.55 19.70
N PRO A 601 -32.15 10.80 20.71
CA PRO A 601 -33.13 9.74 20.50
C PRO A 601 -34.55 10.27 20.22
N ALA A 602 -34.81 11.57 20.36
CA ALA A 602 -36.10 12.20 20.11
C ALA A 602 -36.31 12.62 18.65
N ASN A 603 -35.37 12.29 17.76
CA ASN A 603 -35.45 12.62 16.34
C ASN A 603 -36.72 12.03 15.70
N THR A 604 -37.41 12.85 14.89
CA THR A 604 -38.68 12.48 14.23
C THR A 604 -38.65 12.65 12.71
N TYR A 605 -37.53 13.11 12.14
CA TYR A 605 -37.42 13.35 10.71
C TYR A 605 -37.74 12.09 9.88
N SER A 606 -38.42 12.26 8.73
CA SER A 606 -38.98 11.15 7.95
C SER A 606 -38.36 10.94 6.58
N GLY A 607 -37.49 11.86 6.10
CA GLY A 607 -36.85 11.77 4.79
C GLY A 607 -35.73 10.72 4.69
N GLY A 608 -35.36 10.06 5.79
CA GLY A 608 -34.29 9.07 5.86
C GLY A 608 -32.89 9.67 6.04
N THR A 609 -31.91 8.80 6.23
CA THR A 609 -30.50 9.15 6.39
C THR A 609 -29.69 8.53 5.25
N GLU A 610 -28.80 9.29 4.64
CA GLU A 610 -27.87 8.82 3.62
C GLU A 610 -26.42 8.98 4.12
N LEU A 611 -25.64 7.89 4.09
CA LEU A 611 -24.22 7.88 4.42
C LEU A 611 -23.41 7.78 3.12
N VAL A 612 -22.63 8.81 2.84
CA VAL A 612 -21.88 8.98 1.58
C VAL A 612 -20.39 8.80 1.78
N SER A 613 -19.83 9.31 2.88
CA SER A 613 -18.43 9.13 3.26
C SER A 613 -18.29 9.22 4.78
N GLY A 614 -17.14 8.79 5.31
CA GLY A 614 -16.83 8.91 6.73
C GLY A 614 -17.42 7.81 7.61
N VAL A 615 -17.48 8.11 8.92
CA VAL A 615 -18.10 7.27 9.95
C VAL A 615 -19.41 7.89 10.44
N LEU A 616 -20.49 7.11 10.45
CA LEU A 616 -21.73 7.46 11.15
C LEU A 616 -21.85 6.64 12.43
N THR A 617 -22.02 7.33 13.55
CA THR A 617 -22.22 6.71 14.87
C THR A 617 -23.63 6.96 15.39
N VAL A 618 -24.32 5.89 15.75
CA VAL A 618 -25.68 5.92 16.30
C VAL A 618 -25.79 4.99 17.50
N SER A 619 -25.98 5.57 18.69
CA SER A 619 -26.15 4.76 19.91
C SER A 619 -27.51 4.06 19.98
N ASN A 620 -28.50 4.55 19.22
CA ASN A 620 -29.86 4.01 19.16
C ASN A 620 -30.53 4.30 17.81
N ASP A 621 -31.40 3.40 17.35
CA ASP A 621 -32.13 3.53 16.08
C ASP A 621 -33.01 4.77 15.98
N ALA A 622 -33.51 5.28 17.12
CA ALA A 622 -34.38 6.44 17.15
C ALA A 622 -33.63 7.73 16.77
N ALA A 623 -32.30 7.76 16.93
CA ALA A 623 -31.47 8.85 16.44
C ALA A 623 -31.51 9.01 14.91
N LEU A 624 -31.86 7.95 14.17
CA LEU A 624 -32.05 7.98 12.72
C LEU A 624 -33.44 8.47 12.28
N GLY A 625 -34.27 8.97 13.20
CA GLY A 625 -35.63 9.42 12.91
C GLY A 625 -36.54 8.26 12.51
N THR A 626 -37.54 8.53 11.67
CA THR A 626 -38.54 7.53 11.24
C THR A 626 -38.22 6.90 9.89
N GLY A 627 -37.38 7.52 9.06
CA GLY A 627 -36.93 6.98 7.77
C GLY A 627 -35.93 5.82 7.88
N GLY A 628 -35.52 5.29 6.72
CA GLY A 628 -34.48 4.26 6.59
C GLY A 628 -33.07 4.85 6.44
N LEU A 629 -32.06 3.97 6.35
CA LEU A 629 -30.66 4.33 6.10
C LEU A 629 -30.24 3.89 4.68
N THR A 630 -29.61 4.77 3.92
CA THR A 630 -29.06 4.48 2.58
C THR A 630 -27.54 4.66 2.60
N ILE A 631 -26.81 3.74 1.97
CA ILE A 631 -25.36 3.81 1.78
C ILE A 631 -25.05 4.10 0.31
N SER A 632 -24.34 5.21 0.06
CA SER A 632 -24.08 5.75 -1.28
C SER A 632 -22.61 6.13 -1.47
N SER A 633 -21.67 5.29 -1.00
CA SER A 633 -20.26 5.66 -0.89
C SER A 633 -19.38 5.43 -2.13
N GLY A 634 -19.96 4.95 -3.24
CA GLY A 634 -19.20 4.68 -4.46
C GLY A 634 -18.29 3.47 -4.30
N SER A 635 -16.97 3.66 -4.35
CA SER A 635 -15.97 2.58 -4.19
C SER A 635 -15.28 2.57 -2.82
N SER A 636 -15.38 3.65 -2.05
CA SER A 636 -14.74 3.76 -0.74
C SER A 636 -15.65 3.16 0.34
N PRO A 637 -15.11 2.40 1.30
CA PRO A 637 -15.91 1.92 2.41
C PRO A 637 -16.37 3.08 3.30
N VAL A 638 -17.55 2.91 3.90
CA VAL A 638 -18.05 3.79 4.98
C VAL A 638 -18.39 2.97 6.19
N THR A 639 -18.20 3.55 7.37
CA THR A 639 -18.39 2.82 8.63
C THR A 639 -19.69 3.25 9.31
N LEU A 640 -20.51 2.28 9.69
CA LEU A 640 -21.62 2.48 10.63
C LEU A 640 -21.26 1.89 11.99
N GLN A 641 -21.19 2.76 12.99
CA GLN A 641 -21.04 2.41 14.39
C GLN A 641 -22.40 2.41 15.09
N THR A 642 -22.81 1.25 15.61
CA THR A 642 -24.14 1.09 16.21
C THR A 642 -24.11 0.25 17.49
N GLY A 643 -25.10 0.45 18.37
CA GLY A 643 -25.26 -0.29 19.61
C GLY A 643 -25.60 -1.78 19.43
N ALA A 644 -26.04 -2.43 20.51
CA ALA A 644 -26.24 -3.89 20.56
C ALA A 644 -27.33 -4.43 19.61
N SER A 645 -28.29 -3.58 19.21
CA SER A 645 -29.40 -3.96 18.33
C SER A 645 -29.67 -2.83 17.34
N PHE A 646 -29.71 -3.18 16.06
CA PHE A 646 -30.07 -2.29 14.95
C PHE A 646 -31.22 -2.91 14.14
N THR A 647 -32.34 -2.21 14.06
CA THR A 647 -33.61 -2.72 13.48
C THR A 647 -34.05 -1.96 12.22
N LYS A 648 -33.40 -0.85 11.90
CA LYS A 648 -33.69 -0.06 10.70
C LYS A 648 -33.24 -0.80 9.44
N ASN A 649 -34.04 -0.70 8.38
CA ASN A 649 -33.65 -1.19 7.07
C ASN A 649 -32.50 -0.35 6.51
N ILE A 650 -31.55 -1.02 5.86
CA ILE A 650 -30.39 -0.42 5.20
C ILE A 650 -30.47 -0.74 3.70
N LEU A 651 -30.46 0.31 2.88
CA LEU A 651 -30.27 0.20 1.44
C LEU A 651 -28.79 0.43 1.09
N LEU A 652 -28.08 -0.63 0.73
CA LEU A 652 -26.75 -0.59 0.13
C LEU A 652 -26.87 -0.17 -1.34
N ALA A 653 -27.13 1.11 -1.60
CA ALA A 653 -27.36 1.62 -2.95
C ALA A 653 -26.11 1.53 -3.84
N SER A 654 -24.94 1.82 -3.26
CA SER A 654 -23.62 1.57 -3.86
C SER A 654 -22.55 1.53 -2.76
N GLY A 655 -21.39 0.95 -3.06
CA GLY A 655 -20.24 0.91 -2.16
C GLY A 655 -20.27 -0.19 -1.12
N ILE A 656 -19.38 -0.04 -0.14
CA ILE A 656 -19.08 -1.04 0.88
C ILE A 656 -19.46 -0.44 2.24
N LEU A 657 -20.38 -1.09 2.95
CA LEU A 657 -20.69 -0.77 4.33
C LEU A 657 -19.81 -1.60 5.26
N GLU A 658 -19.01 -0.94 6.09
CA GLU A 658 -18.35 -1.57 7.23
C GLU A 658 -19.20 -1.43 8.49
N LEU A 659 -19.57 -2.56 9.09
CA LEU A 659 -20.28 -2.57 10.38
C LEU A 659 -19.26 -2.70 11.52
N SER A 660 -19.15 -1.65 12.31
CA SER A 660 -18.27 -1.59 13.49
C SER A 660 -19.10 -1.47 14.77
N PRO A 661 -19.37 -2.57 15.49
CA PRO A 661 -20.25 -2.56 16.65
C PRO A 661 -19.67 -1.72 17.81
N LEU A 662 -20.49 -0.85 18.42
CA LEU A 662 -20.15 -0.15 19.67
C LEU A 662 -20.22 -1.10 20.89
N SER A 663 -20.88 -2.24 20.73
CA SER A 663 -21.01 -3.29 21.74
C SER A 663 -21.06 -4.67 21.07
N ILE A 664 -20.33 -5.64 21.61
CA ILE A 664 -20.09 -6.91 20.92
C ILE A 664 -20.88 -8.06 21.59
N PRO A 665 -21.59 -8.92 20.83
CA PRO A 665 -21.92 -8.76 19.40
C PRO A 665 -23.11 -7.80 19.17
N THR A 666 -23.13 -7.10 18.04
CA THR A 666 -24.32 -6.35 17.59
C THR A 666 -25.24 -7.26 16.78
N ASN A 667 -26.55 -7.17 17.01
CA ASN A 667 -27.58 -7.79 16.17
C ASN A 667 -28.14 -6.79 15.14
N VAL A 668 -27.95 -7.05 13.85
CA VAL A 668 -28.61 -6.35 12.75
C VAL A 668 -29.80 -7.18 12.28
N SER A 669 -31.00 -6.72 12.65
CA SER A 669 -32.28 -7.36 12.34
C SER A 669 -33.08 -6.64 11.26
N GLY A 670 -32.75 -5.38 10.97
CA GLY A 670 -33.27 -4.68 9.80
C GLY A 670 -32.83 -5.33 8.49
N ILE A 671 -33.62 -5.14 7.42
CA ILE A 671 -33.33 -5.71 6.11
C ILE A 671 -32.22 -4.91 5.43
N LEU A 672 -31.13 -5.60 5.06
CA LEU A 672 -30.10 -5.12 4.14
C LEU A 672 -30.48 -5.45 2.69
N SER A 673 -30.48 -4.47 1.81
CA SER A 673 -30.91 -4.60 0.39
C SER A 673 -30.03 -3.78 -0.55
N GLY A 674 -30.12 -4.01 -1.87
CA GLY A 674 -29.40 -3.21 -2.87
C GLY A 674 -28.10 -3.87 -3.40
N PRO A 675 -27.45 -3.27 -4.41
CA PRO A 675 -26.31 -3.88 -5.08
C PRO A 675 -24.97 -3.74 -4.34
N GLY A 676 -24.88 -2.90 -3.30
CA GLY A 676 -23.65 -2.72 -2.52
C GLY A 676 -23.28 -3.93 -1.64
N SER A 677 -22.08 -3.86 -1.06
CA SER A 677 -21.43 -4.93 -0.31
C SER A 677 -21.37 -4.62 1.19
N LEU A 678 -21.13 -5.66 1.99
CA LEU A 678 -20.91 -5.56 3.43
C LEU A 678 -19.49 -6.02 3.78
N ALA A 679 -18.85 -5.36 4.74
CA ALA A 679 -17.62 -5.81 5.36
C ALA A 679 -17.76 -5.77 6.89
N ALA A 680 -17.17 -6.76 7.57
CA ALA A 680 -17.17 -6.82 9.02
C ALA A 680 -15.90 -7.52 9.56
N ALA A 681 -15.31 -6.91 10.57
CA ALA A 681 -14.08 -7.40 11.22
C ALA A 681 -14.24 -7.64 12.73
N ASN A 682 -15.43 -7.33 13.27
CA ASN A 682 -15.81 -7.51 14.67
C ASN A 682 -17.06 -8.39 14.76
N PRO A 683 -17.30 -9.11 15.86
CA PRO A 683 -18.42 -10.05 15.93
C PRO A 683 -19.77 -9.38 15.66
N LEU A 684 -20.49 -9.93 14.70
CA LEU A 684 -21.76 -9.41 14.19
C LEU A 684 -22.76 -10.55 14.03
N MET A 685 -24.01 -10.32 14.43
CA MET A 685 -25.13 -11.19 14.15
C MET A 685 -26.04 -10.57 13.08
N LEU A 686 -26.22 -11.27 11.97
CA LEU A 686 -27.18 -10.92 10.92
C LEU A 686 -28.45 -11.76 11.09
N SER A 687 -29.55 -11.13 11.50
CA SER A 687 -30.86 -11.78 11.70
C SER A 687 -31.94 -11.28 10.74
N GLY A 688 -31.64 -10.26 9.92
CA GLY A 688 -32.53 -9.73 8.89
C GLY A 688 -32.71 -10.67 7.68
N ALA A 689 -33.88 -10.59 7.04
CA ALA A 689 -34.18 -11.25 5.78
C ALA A 689 -33.58 -10.48 4.59
N ASN A 690 -32.26 -10.58 4.43
CA ASN A 690 -31.49 -9.70 3.55
C ASN A 690 -31.60 -10.09 2.06
N THR A 691 -31.46 -9.09 1.18
CA THR A 691 -31.59 -9.21 -0.29
C THR A 691 -30.49 -8.51 -1.08
N PHE A 692 -29.46 -7.99 -0.40
CA PHE A 692 -28.35 -7.32 -1.09
C PHE A 692 -27.52 -8.29 -1.95
N SER A 693 -26.85 -7.78 -2.98
CA SER A 693 -26.15 -8.60 -3.98
C SER A 693 -24.66 -8.33 -4.13
N GLY A 694 -24.09 -7.31 -3.46
CA GLY A 694 -22.67 -6.99 -3.58
C GLY A 694 -21.74 -7.94 -2.82
N GLY A 695 -22.27 -8.82 -1.98
CA GLY A 695 -21.51 -9.79 -1.22
C GLY A 695 -21.07 -9.31 0.17
N VAL A 696 -20.37 -10.17 0.90
CA VAL A 696 -19.92 -9.94 2.27
C VAL A 696 -18.46 -10.35 2.45
N GLN A 697 -17.67 -9.53 3.12
CA GLN A 697 -16.32 -9.87 3.58
C GLN A 697 -16.27 -9.93 5.11
N PHE A 698 -15.76 -11.04 5.65
CA PHE A 698 -15.59 -11.26 7.08
C PHE A 698 -14.12 -11.50 7.43
N LYS A 699 -13.65 -10.89 8.53
CA LYS A 699 -12.24 -10.98 8.98
C LYS A 699 -12.10 -11.32 10.47
N TRP A 700 -11.00 -11.97 10.84
CA TRP A 700 -10.45 -12.15 12.20
C TRP A 700 -11.24 -12.92 13.26
N THR A 701 -12.57 -13.01 13.18
CA THR A 701 -13.41 -13.46 14.32
C THR A 701 -14.66 -14.27 13.90
N GLU A 702 -15.48 -14.66 14.88
CA GLU A 702 -16.77 -15.32 14.71
C GLU A 702 -17.92 -14.34 14.37
N PHE A 703 -18.79 -14.76 13.46
CA PHE A 703 -19.98 -14.06 12.99
C PHE A 703 -21.20 -14.99 13.01
N THR A 704 -22.37 -14.47 13.38
CA THR A 704 -23.59 -15.27 13.48
C THR A 704 -24.57 -14.99 12.34
N VAL A 705 -25.02 -16.06 11.68
CA VAL A 705 -26.03 -16.04 10.61
C VAL A 705 -27.32 -16.64 11.18
N ALA A 706 -28.26 -15.76 11.56
CA ALA A 706 -29.47 -16.14 12.28
C ALA A 706 -30.73 -16.23 11.40
N HIS A 707 -30.64 -15.86 10.13
CA HIS A 707 -31.73 -15.98 9.15
C HIS A 707 -31.27 -16.65 7.86
N ASN A 708 -32.18 -17.37 7.19
CA ASN A 708 -31.87 -18.17 6.00
C ASN A 708 -31.21 -17.35 4.88
N THR A 709 -31.60 -16.08 4.71
CA THR A 709 -31.08 -15.18 3.67
C THR A 709 -30.21 -14.06 4.24
N ALA A 710 -29.70 -14.20 5.47
CA ALA A 710 -28.95 -13.13 6.14
C ALA A 710 -27.68 -12.69 5.38
N LEU A 711 -27.08 -13.56 4.57
CA LEU A 711 -25.88 -13.26 3.78
C LEU A 711 -26.17 -12.61 2.41
N GLY A 712 -27.44 -12.37 2.07
CA GLY A 712 -27.83 -11.83 0.77
C GLY A 712 -27.60 -12.84 -0.37
N THR A 713 -27.36 -12.32 -1.58
CA THR A 713 -27.21 -13.12 -2.80
C THR A 713 -25.81 -13.05 -3.43
N GLY A 714 -24.97 -12.14 -2.95
CA GLY A 714 -23.58 -11.96 -3.44
C GLY A 714 -22.62 -12.99 -2.85
N GLY A 715 -21.35 -12.90 -3.29
CA GLY A 715 -20.27 -13.75 -2.78
C GLY A 715 -19.94 -13.47 -1.31
N VAL A 716 -19.43 -14.48 -0.61
CA VAL A 716 -18.97 -14.42 0.77
C VAL A 716 -17.49 -14.76 0.79
N VAL A 717 -16.71 -13.83 1.32
CA VAL A 717 -15.26 -13.92 1.48
C VAL A 717 -14.97 -14.06 2.96
N LEU A 718 -14.23 -15.10 3.33
CA LEU A 718 -13.71 -15.30 4.69
C LEU A 718 -12.19 -15.11 4.64
N GLU A 719 -11.68 -14.20 5.46
CA GLU A 719 -10.26 -13.85 5.55
C GLU A 719 -9.75 -14.02 6.99
N ASP A 720 -8.45 -14.29 7.13
CA ASP A 720 -7.72 -14.22 8.39
C ASP A 720 -8.38 -15.01 9.54
N GLY A 721 -8.91 -16.20 9.22
CA GLY A 721 -9.53 -17.09 10.20
C GLY A 721 -10.98 -16.77 10.60
N ALA A 722 -11.70 -15.97 9.81
CA ALA A 722 -13.12 -15.67 10.07
C ALA A 722 -14.02 -16.92 10.11
N ASP A 723 -14.96 -16.94 11.05
CA ASP A 723 -15.89 -18.04 11.33
C ASP A 723 -17.36 -17.65 11.16
N LEU A 724 -18.13 -18.48 10.45
CA LEU A 724 -19.58 -18.31 10.32
C LEU A 724 -20.34 -19.35 11.13
N ILE A 725 -21.16 -18.89 12.07
CA ILE A 725 -22.03 -19.71 12.91
C ILE A 725 -23.46 -19.61 12.39
N PHE A 726 -23.96 -20.69 11.80
CA PHE A 726 -25.35 -20.79 11.34
C PHE A 726 -26.25 -21.26 12.48
N THR A 727 -27.09 -20.36 12.98
CA THR A 727 -28.12 -20.67 14.00
C THR A 727 -29.51 -20.88 13.38
N THR A 728 -29.59 -20.78 12.05
CA THR A 728 -30.79 -21.04 11.26
C THR A 728 -30.72 -22.41 10.56
N THR A 729 -31.86 -23.00 10.21
CA THR A 729 -31.93 -24.38 9.70
C THR A 729 -31.71 -24.50 8.19
N ALA A 730 -31.90 -23.42 7.42
CA ALA A 730 -31.74 -23.44 5.96
C ALA A 730 -30.97 -22.20 5.46
N PRO A 731 -29.73 -21.96 5.93
CA PRO A 731 -28.93 -20.85 5.46
C PRO A 731 -28.61 -21.00 3.96
N VAL A 732 -28.66 -19.86 3.26
CA VAL A 732 -28.34 -19.73 1.84
C VAL A 732 -27.27 -18.66 1.71
N MET A 733 -26.25 -18.96 0.90
CA MET A 733 -25.22 -17.99 0.51
C MET A 733 -24.97 -18.05 -0.99
N GLY A 734 -24.46 -16.96 -1.56
CA GLY A 734 -23.94 -16.92 -2.93
C GLY A 734 -22.63 -17.70 -3.05
N SER A 735 -21.69 -17.18 -3.84
CA SER A 735 -20.39 -17.83 -3.98
C SER A 735 -19.60 -17.80 -2.67
N LEU A 736 -19.09 -18.93 -2.19
CA LEU A 736 -18.04 -18.97 -1.18
C LEU A 736 -16.69 -18.77 -1.88
N LEU A 737 -16.06 -17.62 -1.67
CA LEU A 737 -14.86 -17.13 -2.34
C LEU A 737 -13.65 -17.17 -1.39
N LEU A 738 -12.44 -17.21 -1.96
CA LEU A 738 -11.20 -17.01 -1.22
C LEU A 738 -11.03 -15.56 -0.81
N GLY A 739 -10.45 -15.36 0.37
CA GLY A 739 -9.86 -14.10 0.79
C GLY A 739 -8.82 -13.58 -0.19
N THR A 740 -8.66 -12.26 -0.24
CA THR A 740 -7.61 -11.60 -1.04
C THR A 740 -6.21 -11.74 -0.43
N ALA A 741 -6.05 -12.57 0.61
CA ALA A 741 -4.75 -12.86 1.18
C ALA A 741 -3.85 -13.51 0.12
N ASN A 742 -2.63 -12.96 0.01
CA ASN A 742 -1.58 -13.50 -0.84
C ASN A 742 -1.46 -15.02 -0.65
N TYR A 743 -1.02 -15.71 -1.69
CA TYR A 743 -0.71 -17.14 -1.74
C TYR A 743 0.49 -17.52 -0.82
N ASP A 744 0.56 -16.94 0.38
CA ASP A 744 1.63 -17.13 1.35
C ASP A 744 1.08 -17.97 2.51
N GLU A 745 1.39 -19.26 2.42
CA GLU A 745 1.38 -20.27 3.48
C GLU A 745 0.10 -20.46 4.32
N GLY A 746 -0.85 -21.30 3.87
CA GLY A 746 -1.56 -22.26 4.74
C GLY A 746 -2.23 -21.81 6.06
N THR A 747 -2.50 -20.52 6.29
CA THR A 747 -3.04 -19.99 7.55
C THR A 747 -4.49 -19.46 7.48
N ASP A 748 -5.17 -19.55 6.34
CA ASP A 748 -6.61 -19.22 6.22
C ASP A 748 -7.50 -20.31 6.83
N ASN A 749 -7.32 -20.50 8.12
CA ASN A 749 -8.05 -21.43 8.96
C ASN A 749 -9.43 -20.83 9.18
N SER A 750 -10.35 -20.80 8.20
CA SER A 750 -11.76 -20.31 8.26
C SER A 750 -12.78 -21.47 8.40
N GLY A 751 -13.97 -21.22 8.97
CA GLY A 751 -14.88 -22.28 9.42
C GLY A 751 -16.36 -21.95 9.27
N LEU A 752 -17.13 -22.96 8.87
CA LEU A 752 -18.59 -22.91 8.71
C LEU A 752 -19.25 -23.84 9.73
N TYR A 753 -19.89 -23.29 10.77
CA TYR A 753 -20.41 -24.03 11.92
C TYR A 753 -21.92 -24.20 11.88
N PHE A 754 -22.40 -25.44 12.04
CA PHE A 754 -23.82 -25.77 12.13
C PHE A 754 -24.30 -25.79 13.59
N SER A 755 -25.11 -24.81 14.01
CA SER A 755 -25.46 -24.56 15.41
C SER A 755 -26.94 -24.13 15.64
N ALA A 756 -27.89 -24.72 14.92
CA ALA A 756 -29.33 -24.43 15.06
C ALA A 756 -30.03 -25.15 16.23
N GLY A 757 -29.40 -25.17 17.41
CA GLY A 757 -30.01 -25.66 18.66
C GLY A 757 -30.44 -27.14 18.62
N GLY A 758 -29.70 -27.99 17.91
CA GLY A 758 -30.01 -29.42 17.76
C GLY A 758 -30.86 -29.76 16.54
N SER A 759 -31.41 -28.76 15.84
CA SER A 759 -32.12 -28.97 14.58
C SER A 759 -31.12 -29.16 13.43
N PRO A 760 -31.34 -30.08 12.47
CA PRO A 760 -30.48 -30.21 11.30
C PRO A 760 -30.39 -28.90 10.50
N VAL A 761 -29.18 -28.58 10.04
CA VAL A 761 -28.89 -27.40 9.23
C VAL A 761 -28.54 -27.83 7.81
N VAL A 762 -29.23 -27.27 6.82
CA VAL A 762 -28.95 -27.50 5.39
C VAL A 762 -28.41 -26.21 4.78
N LEU A 763 -27.09 -26.13 4.62
CA LEU A 763 -26.44 -25.00 3.97
C LEU A 763 -26.52 -25.14 2.46
N THR A 764 -27.14 -24.16 1.80
CA THR A 764 -27.17 -24.07 0.33
C THR A 764 -26.18 -23.03 -0.16
N ILE A 765 -25.21 -23.46 -0.97
CA ILE A 765 -24.23 -22.57 -1.60
C ILE A 765 -24.55 -22.47 -3.10
N ASN A 766 -25.01 -21.29 -3.53
CA ASN A 766 -25.26 -20.97 -4.93
C ASN A 766 -24.00 -20.38 -5.56
N GLN A 767 -23.11 -21.26 -6.02
CA GLN A 767 -21.81 -20.87 -6.56
C GLN A 767 -21.92 -20.33 -7.98
N THR A 768 -21.73 -19.03 -8.14
CA THR A 768 -21.76 -18.33 -9.44
C THR A 768 -20.36 -18.02 -9.98
N GLU A 769 -19.32 -18.17 -9.16
CA GLU A 769 -17.92 -17.96 -9.51
C GLU A 769 -17.06 -19.15 -9.09
N ASP A 770 -16.01 -19.43 -9.86
CA ASP A 770 -15.11 -20.53 -9.57
C ASP A 770 -14.29 -20.18 -8.33
N ALA A 771 -14.33 -21.05 -7.32
CA ALA A 771 -13.68 -20.78 -6.05
C ALA A 771 -13.03 -22.02 -5.44
N TYR A 772 -12.06 -21.74 -4.60
CA TYR A 772 -11.42 -22.68 -3.71
C TYR A 772 -11.75 -22.24 -2.29
N TYR A 773 -11.89 -23.17 -1.35
CA TYR A 773 -12.14 -22.86 0.04
C TYR A 773 -11.27 -23.77 0.91
N ASP A 774 -10.38 -23.16 1.69
CA ASP A 774 -9.44 -23.83 2.59
C ASP A 774 -9.93 -23.92 4.04
N GLY A 775 -11.25 -24.00 4.23
CA GLY A 775 -11.83 -24.13 5.56
C GLY A 775 -12.62 -25.41 5.75
N ALA A 776 -13.07 -25.61 6.99
CA ALA A 776 -13.86 -26.76 7.39
C ALA A 776 -15.35 -26.43 7.51
N LEU A 777 -16.20 -27.43 7.30
CA LEU A 777 -17.64 -27.41 7.61
C LEU A 777 -17.86 -28.29 8.84
N ILE A 778 -18.28 -27.69 9.95
CA ILE A 778 -18.16 -28.27 11.30
C ILE A 778 -19.53 -28.35 11.97
N GLU A 779 -19.84 -29.51 12.56
CA GLU A 779 -21.02 -29.63 13.43
C GLU A 779 -20.76 -29.06 14.82
N ASN A 780 -21.57 -28.09 15.23
CA ASN A 780 -21.56 -27.51 16.57
C ASN A 780 -22.93 -27.69 17.23
N GLY A 781 -23.18 -28.91 17.70
CA GLY A 781 -24.44 -29.28 18.35
C GLY A 781 -25.63 -29.42 17.40
N SER A 782 -25.44 -29.33 16.08
CA SER A 782 -26.47 -29.59 15.06
C SER A 782 -25.89 -30.38 13.90
N VAL A 783 -26.66 -31.33 13.37
CA VAL A 783 -26.27 -32.11 12.18
C VAL A 783 -26.23 -31.20 10.95
N GLY A 784 -25.13 -31.23 10.20
CA GLY A 784 -24.92 -30.38 9.03
C GLY A 784 -25.10 -31.14 7.71
N SER A 785 -25.70 -30.48 6.72
CA SER A 785 -25.77 -30.93 5.33
C SER A 785 -25.38 -29.80 4.37
N LEU A 786 -24.77 -30.17 3.25
CA LEU A 786 -24.39 -29.24 2.18
C LEU A 786 -25.23 -29.46 0.92
N VAL A 787 -25.72 -28.38 0.31
CA VAL A 787 -26.35 -28.38 -1.01
C VAL A 787 -25.57 -27.43 -1.93
N LYS A 788 -24.96 -27.98 -2.98
CA LYS A 788 -24.26 -27.21 -4.02
C LYS A 788 -25.18 -26.95 -5.21
N THR A 789 -25.41 -25.66 -5.49
CA THR A 789 -26.09 -25.16 -6.68
C THR A 789 -25.20 -24.16 -7.41
N GLY A 790 -25.75 -23.48 -8.42
CA GLY A 790 -25.00 -22.53 -9.25
C GLY A 790 -24.06 -23.20 -10.27
N PRO A 791 -23.73 -22.50 -11.36
CA PRO A 791 -23.01 -23.07 -12.49
C PRO A 791 -21.52 -23.30 -12.25
N ALA A 792 -20.91 -22.60 -11.29
CA ALA A 792 -19.47 -22.56 -11.13
C ALA A 792 -18.90 -23.74 -10.31
N ALA A 793 -17.59 -23.88 -10.37
CA ALA A 793 -16.82 -24.88 -9.63
C ALA A 793 -16.51 -24.40 -8.20
N LEU A 794 -16.68 -25.29 -7.22
CA LEU A 794 -16.22 -25.08 -5.85
C LEU A 794 -15.29 -26.22 -5.46
N THR A 795 -14.09 -25.89 -5.03
CA THR A 795 -13.17 -26.85 -4.40
C THR A 795 -13.15 -26.62 -2.89
N ILE A 796 -13.36 -27.67 -2.10
CA ILE A 796 -13.29 -27.61 -0.62
C ILE A 796 -12.13 -28.47 -0.15
N TYR A 797 -11.21 -27.91 0.64
CA TYR A 797 -10.06 -28.64 1.21
C TYR A 797 -10.25 -29.08 2.64
N GLY A 798 -11.21 -28.54 3.40
CA GLY A 798 -11.88 -29.28 4.46
C GLY A 798 -11.05 -29.77 5.66
N SER A 799 -10.00 -29.07 6.11
CA SER A 799 -9.40 -29.41 7.42
C SER A 799 -8.60 -28.27 8.05
N ARG A 800 -8.93 -27.93 9.30
CA ARG A 800 -8.11 -27.11 10.22
C ARG A 800 -7.21 -27.95 11.14
N GLY A 801 -7.12 -29.27 10.89
CA GLY A 801 -6.39 -30.23 11.73
C GLY A 801 -7.29 -31.24 12.48
N PHE A 802 -6.75 -31.85 13.53
CA PHE A 802 -7.27 -33.08 14.17
C PHE A 802 -8.55 -32.90 15.03
N TYR A 803 -9.02 -31.66 15.25
CA TYR A 803 -10.11 -31.35 16.19
C TYR A 803 -11.45 -30.99 15.52
N ASP A 804 -11.51 -30.93 14.19
CA ASP A 804 -12.76 -30.65 13.48
C ASP A 804 -13.65 -31.90 13.45
N THR A 805 -14.96 -31.71 13.63
CA THR A 805 -15.99 -32.75 13.43
C THR A 805 -16.64 -32.54 12.06
N PRO A 806 -16.24 -33.32 11.02
CA PRO A 806 -16.84 -33.18 9.70
C PRO A 806 -18.34 -33.47 9.75
N TYR A 807 -19.12 -32.71 8.99
CA TYR A 807 -20.56 -32.86 8.97
C TYR A 807 -21.05 -34.24 8.50
N THR A 808 -22.16 -34.68 9.07
CA THR A 808 -22.65 -36.06 8.99
C THR A 808 -23.96 -36.17 8.19
N GLY A 809 -24.68 -35.06 7.98
CA GLY A 809 -25.97 -35.03 7.28
C GLY A 809 -25.87 -35.20 5.76
N GLY A 810 -24.67 -35.14 5.18
CA GLY A 810 -24.41 -35.46 3.77
C GLY A 810 -24.42 -34.26 2.81
N THR A 811 -24.10 -34.55 1.54
CA THR A 811 -23.85 -33.54 0.49
C THR A 811 -24.73 -33.80 -0.73
N THR A 812 -25.44 -32.80 -1.23
CA THR A 812 -26.24 -32.87 -2.45
C THR A 812 -25.70 -31.92 -3.50
N ILE A 813 -25.45 -32.43 -4.71
CA ILE A 813 -24.95 -31.65 -5.84
C ILE A 813 -26.05 -31.56 -6.90
N LEU A 814 -26.57 -30.35 -7.11
CA LEU A 814 -27.64 -30.08 -8.07
C LEU A 814 -27.11 -29.44 -9.36
N ALA A 815 -26.07 -28.60 -9.27
CA ALA A 815 -25.50 -27.89 -10.42
C ALA A 815 -24.02 -27.51 -10.22
N GLY A 816 -23.36 -27.17 -11.33
CA GLY A 816 -21.94 -26.80 -11.36
C GLY A 816 -21.03 -27.96 -11.03
N LYS A 817 -19.84 -27.67 -10.52
CA LYS A 817 -18.83 -28.67 -10.14
C LYS A 817 -18.48 -28.55 -8.66
N LEU A 818 -18.43 -29.66 -7.93
CA LEU A 818 -17.94 -29.73 -6.56
C LEU A 818 -16.71 -30.64 -6.52
N ILE A 819 -15.59 -30.13 -6.03
CA ILE A 819 -14.31 -30.83 -5.98
C ILE A 819 -13.94 -31.06 -4.52
N ALA A 820 -13.70 -32.33 -4.14
CA ALA A 820 -13.08 -32.68 -2.87
C ALA A 820 -11.56 -32.47 -2.97
N GLY A 821 -11.03 -31.51 -2.21
CA GLY A 821 -9.60 -31.21 -2.07
C GLY A 821 -8.88 -32.11 -1.06
N ASN A 822 -9.60 -32.64 -0.07
CA ASN A 822 -9.12 -33.66 0.87
C ASN A 822 -10.18 -34.75 1.12
N ALA A 823 -9.87 -35.73 1.99
CA ALA A 823 -10.75 -36.85 2.31
C ALA A 823 -12.01 -36.45 3.12
N ASP A 824 -11.92 -35.40 3.94
CA ASP A 824 -12.97 -34.99 4.88
C ASP A 824 -13.83 -33.80 4.39
N ALA A 825 -13.47 -33.20 3.24
CA ALA A 825 -14.05 -31.98 2.69
C ALA A 825 -15.55 -32.05 2.45
N LEU A 826 -16.04 -33.25 2.13
CA LEU A 826 -17.45 -33.49 1.83
C LEU A 826 -18.19 -34.19 2.99
N GLY A 827 -17.63 -34.09 4.21
CA GLY A 827 -18.18 -34.68 5.42
C GLY A 827 -18.09 -36.20 5.42
N THR A 828 -18.75 -36.84 6.39
CA THR A 828 -18.83 -38.32 6.50
C THR A 828 -20.18 -38.88 6.04
N GLY A 829 -21.17 -37.99 5.83
CA GLY A 829 -22.52 -38.36 5.37
C GLY A 829 -22.57 -38.81 3.89
N PRO A 830 -23.73 -39.29 3.40
CA PRO A 830 -23.89 -39.71 2.01
C PRO A 830 -23.79 -38.53 1.04
N ILE A 831 -23.30 -38.78 -0.18
CA ILE A 831 -23.28 -37.79 -1.27
C ILE A 831 -24.33 -38.17 -2.32
N THR A 832 -25.23 -37.24 -2.64
CA THR A 832 -26.23 -37.38 -3.71
C THR A 832 -25.84 -36.51 -4.91
N LEU A 833 -25.58 -37.14 -6.05
CA LEU A 833 -25.34 -36.47 -7.33
C LEU A 833 -26.64 -36.45 -8.14
N ASN A 834 -27.22 -35.25 -8.33
CA ASN A 834 -28.51 -35.04 -9.00
C ASN A 834 -28.45 -33.86 -9.98
N GLY A 835 -27.50 -33.92 -10.89
CA GLY A 835 -27.09 -32.87 -11.80
C GLY A 835 -25.58 -32.68 -11.71
N GLY A 836 -25.07 -31.50 -12.01
CA GLY A 836 -23.68 -31.09 -11.76
C GLY A 836 -22.55 -32.12 -12.04
N GLU A 837 -21.40 -31.90 -11.39
CA GLU A 837 -20.22 -32.75 -11.39
C GLU A 837 -19.67 -32.90 -9.97
N LEU A 838 -19.43 -34.14 -9.52
CA LEU A 838 -18.62 -34.45 -8.36
C LEU A 838 -17.23 -34.87 -8.84
N ALA A 839 -16.18 -34.26 -8.31
CA ALA A 839 -14.82 -34.59 -8.63
C ALA A 839 -13.94 -34.77 -7.39
N ALA A 840 -12.96 -35.66 -7.48
CA ALA A 840 -11.90 -35.81 -6.47
C ALA A 840 -10.58 -35.24 -7.00
N SER A 841 -9.88 -34.45 -6.17
CA SER A 841 -8.53 -33.97 -6.49
C SER A 841 -7.52 -35.11 -6.53
N PRO A 842 -6.35 -34.95 -7.17
CA PRO A 842 -5.30 -35.96 -7.18
C PRO A 842 -4.94 -36.43 -5.77
N GLY A 843 -4.85 -37.74 -5.55
CA GLY A 843 -4.50 -38.33 -4.25
C GLY A 843 -5.63 -38.35 -3.21
N VAL A 844 -6.78 -37.72 -3.48
CA VAL A 844 -7.93 -37.71 -2.58
C VAL A 844 -8.74 -38.99 -2.73
N THR A 845 -9.19 -39.58 -1.62
CA THR A 845 -10.12 -40.71 -1.61
C THR A 845 -11.46 -40.29 -1.03
N ILE A 846 -12.52 -40.34 -1.84
CA ILE A 846 -13.90 -40.12 -1.39
C ILE A 846 -14.45 -41.45 -0.88
N SER A 847 -14.69 -41.52 0.43
CA SER A 847 -15.17 -42.73 1.12
C SER A 847 -16.68 -42.74 1.37
N ASN A 848 -17.35 -41.62 1.11
CA ASN A 848 -18.78 -41.45 1.33
C ASN A 848 -19.62 -42.43 0.50
N ALA A 849 -20.76 -42.84 1.05
CA ALA A 849 -21.77 -43.55 0.26
C ALA A 849 -22.33 -42.63 -0.84
N LEU A 850 -22.34 -43.11 -2.10
CA LEU A 850 -22.79 -42.32 -3.24
C LEU A 850 -24.18 -42.76 -3.73
N THR A 851 -25.10 -41.80 -3.85
CA THR A 851 -26.37 -41.94 -4.57
C THR A 851 -26.29 -41.18 -5.89
N LEU A 852 -26.33 -41.91 -7.00
CA LEU A 852 -26.09 -41.38 -8.34
C LEU A 852 -27.40 -41.32 -9.14
N LEU A 853 -28.02 -40.14 -9.22
CA LEU A 853 -29.29 -39.93 -9.93
C LEU A 853 -29.05 -39.41 -11.35
N SER A 854 -28.30 -38.31 -11.46
CA SER A 854 -27.90 -37.71 -12.74
C SER A 854 -26.64 -36.87 -12.55
N GLY A 855 -25.84 -36.63 -13.60
CA GLY A 855 -24.66 -35.76 -13.50
C GLY A 855 -23.36 -36.31 -14.06
N ARG A 856 -22.24 -35.81 -13.56
CA ARG A 856 -20.88 -36.22 -13.92
C ARG A 856 -20.07 -36.66 -12.70
N LEU A 857 -19.32 -37.75 -12.83
CA LEU A 857 -18.30 -38.18 -11.86
C LEU A 857 -16.92 -38.01 -12.48
N GLY A 858 -16.06 -37.19 -11.90
CA GLY A 858 -14.79 -36.80 -12.51
C GLY A 858 -13.62 -36.60 -11.55
N GLY A 859 -12.58 -35.92 -12.03
CA GLY A 859 -11.34 -35.67 -11.29
C GLY A 859 -10.30 -36.77 -11.44
N ASN A 860 -9.28 -36.71 -10.59
CA ASN A 860 -8.05 -37.52 -10.63
C ASN A 860 -7.80 -38.30 -9.32
N GLY A 861 -8.81 -38.39 -8.46
CA GLY A 861 -8.74 -39.10 -7.17
C GLY A 861 -9.33 -40.51 -7.22
N THR A 862 -9.66 -41.03 -6.05
CA THR A 862 -10.21 -42.38 -5.84
C THR A 862 -11.63 -42.31 -5.26
N PHE A 863 -12.55 -43.09 -5.81
CA PHE A 863 -13.82 -43.40 -5.17
C PHE A 863 -13.71 -44.78 -4.47
N ALA A 864 -13.90 -44.81 -3.15
CA ALA A 864 -13.63 -46.01 -2.36
C ALA A 864 -14.71 -47.08 -2.48
N GLY A 865 -15.99 -46.67 -2.44
CA GLY A 865 -17.14 -47.56 -2.51
C GLY A 865 -17.42 -48.12 -3.91
N PRO A 866 -18.21 -49.21 -4.03
CA PRO A 866 -18.58 -49.76 -5.33
C PRO A 866 -19.46 -48.76 -6.09
N ILE A 867 -19.10 -48.47 -7.34
CA ILE A 867 -19.80 -47.48 -8.16
C ILE A 867 -20.62 -48.17 -9.25
N SER A 868 -21.89 -47.79 -9.40
CA SER A 868 -22.75 -48.25 -10.49
C SER A 868 -23.25 -47.06 -11.30
N VAL A 869 -22.94 -47.03 -12.60
CA VAL A 869 -23.28 -45.91 -13.50
C VAL A 869 -24.37 -46.35 -14.49
N GLY A 870 -25.52 -45.67 -14.46
CA GLY A 870 -26.64 -45.86 -15.39
C GLY A 870 -26.75 -44.74 -16.44
N THR A 871 -27.93 -44.61 -17.08
CA THR A 871 -28.18 -43.62 -18.17
C THR A 871 -28.16 -42.15 -17.74
N GLY A 872 -28.25 -41.86 -16.45
CA GLY A 872 -28.26 -40.49 -15.90
C GLY A 872 -26.88 -39.90 -15.59
N VAL A 873 -25.84 -40.74 -15.47
CA VAL A 873 -24.51 -40.30 -15.00
C VAL A 873 -23.44 -40.54 -16.06
N THR A 874 -22.55 -39.55 -16.23
CA THR A 874 -21.42 -39.61 -17.15
C THR A 874 -20.10 -39.67 -16.37
N LEU A 875 -19.23 -40.62 -16.69
CA LEU A 875 -17.86 -40.62 -16.19
C LEU A 875 -17.01 -39.59 -16.94
N ALA A 876 -16.33 -38.70 -16.23
CA ALA A 876 -15.64 -37.53 -16.75
C ALA A 876 -14.25 -37.34 -16.09
N PRO A 877 -13.27 -38.23 -16.33
CA PRO A 877 -11.95 -38.17 -15.70
C PRO A 877 -11.12 -36.89 -15.99
N GLY A 878 -11.60 -35.94 -16.79
CA GLY A 878 -10.93 -34.67 -17.05
C GLY A 878 -9.85 -34.72 -18.13
N GLU A 879 -8.94 -33.74 -18.11
CA GLU A 879 -7.77 -33.63 -19.01
C GLU A 879 -6.61 -34.51 -18.51
N SER A 880 -5.88 -35.14 -19.43
CA SER A 880 -4.68 -35.96 -19.14
C SER A 880 -3.42 -35.09 -19.02
N PRO A 881 -2.46 -35.34 -18.09
CA PRO A 881 -2.24 -36.56 -17.30
C PRO A 881 -2.95 -36.57 -15.93
N GLY A 882 -3.77 -37.60 -15.69
CA GLY A 882 -4.45 -37.85 -14.41
C GLY A 882 -5.24 -39.17 -14.46
N THR A 883 -5.41 -39.85 -13.32
CA THR A 883 -6.07 -41.17 -13.24
C THR A 883 -7.24 -41.12 -12.25
N LEU A 884 -8.46 -41.31 -12.75
CA LEU A 884 -9.62 -41.55 -11.89
C LEU A 884 -9.70 -43.03 -11.47
N THR A 885 -9.76 -43.30 -10.17
CA THR A 885 -9.68 -44.65 -9.61
C THR A 885 -10.97 -45.07 -8.91
N PHE A 886 -11.38 -46.34 -9.07
CA PHE A 886 -12.52 -46.95 -8.37
C PHE A 886 -12.04 -48.17 -7.57
N ALA A 887 -11.89 -48.02 -6.26
CA ALA A 887 -11.19 -49.01 -5.44
C ALA A 887 -11.99 -50.31 -5.23
N ALA A 888 -13.31 -50.21 -5.03
CA ALA A 888 -14.20 -51.36 -4.84
C ALA A 888 -14.95 -51.79 -6.11
N GLY A 889 -14.49 -51.35 -7.29
CA GLY A 889 -15.03 -51.75 -8.58
C GLY A 889 -16.07 -50.79 -9.18
N LEU A 890 -16.20 -50.86 -10.50
CA LEU A 890 -17.09 -50.04 -11.33
C LEU A 890 -18.01 -50.94 -12.16
N THR A 891 -19.32 -50.78 -11.99
CA THR A 891 -20.36 -51.43 -12.79
C THR A 891 -20.95 -50.44 -13.78
N LEU A 892 -20.91 -50.76 -15.06
CA LEU A 892 -21.51 -49.94 -16.12
C LEU A 892 -22.83 -50.58 -16.57
N GLY A 893 -23.95 -49.94 -16.25
CA GLY A 893 -25.27 -50.36 -16.71
C GLY A 893 -25.50 -50.03 -18.20
N PRO A 894 -26.52 -50.61 -18.84
CA PRO A 894 -26.88 -50.28 -20.22
C PRO A 894 -27.08 -48.77 -20.41
N GLY A 895 -26.36 -48.19 -21.36
CA GLY A 895 -26.44 -46.75 -21.69
C GLY A 895 -25.59 -45.81 -20.83
N ALA A 896 -24.69 -46.34 -19.98
CA ALA A 896 -23.67 -45.55 -19.29
C ALA A 896 -22.79 -44.77 -20.28
N ARG A 897 -22.41 -43.54 -19.93
CA ARG A 897 -21.60 -42.65 -20.78
C ARG A 897 -20.27 -42.32 -20.12
N SER A 898 -19.21 -42.16 -20.92
CA SER A 898 -17.93 -41.63 -20.46
C SER A 898 -17.38 -40.63 -21.47
N THR A 899 -16.76 -39.55 -20.99
CA THR A 899 -16.08 -38.52 -21.78
C THR A 899 -14.63 -38.40 -21.33
N SER A 900 -13.68 -38.72 -22.20
CA SER A 900 -12.23 -38.61 -21.95
C SER A 900 -11.58 -37.74 -23.03
N ARG A 901 -10.64 -36.87 -22.65
CA ARG A 901 -9.80 -36.13 -23.61
C ARG A 901 -8.41 -36.77 -23.66
N CYS A 902 -7.94 -37.08 -24.87
CA CYS A 902 -6.60 -37.66 -25.07
C CYS A 902 -5.72 -36.63 -25.79
N ASN A 903 -4.64 -36.18 -25.15
CA ASN A 903 -3.63 -35.34 -25.80
C ASN A 903 -2.85 -36.19 -26.80
N SER A 904 -2.98 -35.89 -28.10
CA SER A 904 -2.13 -36.49 -29.13
C SER A 904 -0.75 -35.81 -29.14
N PRO A 905 0.37 -36.56 -29.19
CA PRO A 905 1.69 -35.96 -29.41
C PRO A 905 1.80 -35.38 -30.84
N PRO A 906 2.67 -34.37 -31.07
CA PRO A 906 2.82 -33.74 -32.37
C PRO A 906 3.30 -34.77 -33.42
N ALA A 907 2.71 -34.67 -34.61
CA ALA A 907 2.74 -35.65 -35.68
C ALA A 907 4.15 -36.18 -36.04
N ARG A 908 4.34 -37.50 -35.88
CA ARG A 908 5.01 -38.34 -36.89
C ARG A 908 4.29 -39.68 -37.00
N ARG A 909 4.00 -40.05 -38.24
CA ARG A 909 3.23 -41.23 -38.69
C ARG A 909 3.55 -42.51 -37.91
N ALA A 910 2.57 -43.02 -37.17
CA ALA A 910 2.31 -44.44 -37.00
C ALA A 910 0.85 -44.61 -36.58
N LEU A 911 0.10 -45.40 -37.34
CA LEU A 911 -1.28 -45.79 -37.06
C LEU A 911 -1.26 -46.80 -35.90
N VAL A 912 -1.43 -46.35 -34.66
CA VAL A 912 -1.74 -47.23 -33.53
C VAL A 912 -2.91 -46.61 -32.77
N THR A 913 -4.10 -47.20 -32.93
CA THR A 913 -5.27 -46.94 -32.10
C THR A 913 -5.14 -47.71 -30.80
N THR A 914 -4.48 -47.15 -29.79
CA THR A 914 -4.65 -47.60 -28.39
C THR A 914 -5.82 -46.84 -27.77
N PRO A 915 -6.83 -47.52 -27.17
CA PRO A 915 -7.83 -46.83 -26.38
C PRO A 915 -7.16 -46.27 -25.11
N CYS A 916 -7.57 -45.07 -24.68
CA CYS A 916 -7.11 -44.38 -23.46
C CYS A 916 -7.59 -45.06 -22.15
N TRP A 917 -7.74 -46.39 -22.16
CA TRP A 917 -8.24 -47.19 -21.06
C TRP A 917 -7.31 -48.39 -20.88
N SER A 918 -6.62 -48.46 -19.74
CA SER A 918 -5.90 -49.66 -19.32
C SER A 918 -6.75 -50.38 -18.28
N PRO A 919 -7.53 -51.41 -18.62
CA PRO A 919 -8.13 -52.27 -17.61
C PRO A 919 -6.99 -53.00 -16.89
N ALA A 920 -6.77 -52.68 -15.62
CA ALA A 920 -5.90 -53.48 -14.77
C ALA A 920 -6.58 -54.83 -14.51
N ALA A 921 -6.12 -55.86 -15.23
CA ALA A 921 -6.27 -57.31 -15.03
C ALA A 921 -7.68 -57.91 -14.71
N PRO A 922 -8.03 -59.08 -15.29
CA PRO A 922 -9.29 -59.73 -14.98
C PRO A 922 -9.20 -60.46 -13.63
N SER A 923 -9.99 -60.05 -12.64
CA SER A 923 -10.40 -60.95 -11.56
C SER A 923 -11.62 -61.76 -12.00
N ARG A 924 -11.58 -63.07 -11.75
CA ARG A 924 -12.70 -64.01 -11.96
C ARG A 924 -13.97 -63.60 -11.23
#